data_AF-D9W791-F1
#
_entry.id   AF-D9W791-F1
#
_cell.length_a   1.000
_cell.length_b   1.000
_cell.length_c   1.000
_cell.angle_alpha   90.00
_cell.angle_beta   90.00
_cell.angle_gamma   90.00
#
_symmetry.space_group_name_H-M   'P 1'
#
loop_
_entity.id
_entity.type
_entity.pdbx_description
1 polymer ?
#
loop_
_entity_poly.entity_id
_entity_poly.type
_entity_poly.pdbx_seq_one_letter_code
_entity_poly.pdbx_strand_id
1 'polypeptide(L)'
;MGRRHGTEAARMAVPQGRRSSTFTRLLRHGFTDPSAAQRLLDSPEVAGVRADSVLLDALGGTADPDLALLGLVRLVEALPEEAEDGDEAGTRQALLDTLVTAKPLRDRLLGVLGASEALGDHLARHPQAWHALVTYEPADLHPTTPEFEQALAEGIWGGPGAGMPRPDALRVAYRRALLAIAARDVCGTTDVTQAAAELADLATATLRAALEIAAEEQPEDAAACRLAVIGMGKCGGRELNYVSDVDVIFVAESVDGVEEGKAVQAATRLAARLMRICSDVTIEGTIWPVDANLRPEGRNGPLVRTLSSHLAYYQRWAKTWEFQALLKARPVAGDGALGQAYVDALAPLVWQAAERDNFVPDVQQMRRRVVENIPVAEIDRELKLGPGGLRDVEFAVQMLQLVHGRTDESLRSGTTLDALAALAAGGYVGRSDAAALDEAYRFLRSMEHRIQLYRLRRTHLVPEDEPDLRRLGRSLHFRTEPVAELGTAWRRYAREVRRLHEKLFYRPLLDAVAQLEPGEARLSSKAAGQRLEALGYADPTGALRHLEALASGVSRKAAIQRTLLPVLLGWFADSADPDAGLLGFRKVSDALGKTPWYLRLLRDEGAAAENLARVLSAGRLAPDLLLRAPEAVALLGDPGGLRPRGREHLEQEVLAAVGRADGAEQAVAAARGVRRRELFRTAAADVI
;
A
#
# COMPACT_ATOMS: atom_id res chain seq x y z
N MET A 1 -61.84 -49.49 -13.27
CA MET A 1 -62.45 -48.14 -13.41
C MET A 1 -61.52 -47.18 -12.71
N GLY A 2 -60.58 -46.50 -13.37
CA GLY A 2 -60.78 -45.37 -14.31
C GLY A 2 -60.56 -44.07 -13.52
N ARG A 3 -59.77 -43.06 -13.91
CA ARG A 3 -58.94 -42.76 -15.07
C ARG A 3 -57.80 -41.84 -14.59
N ARG A 4 -56.68 -41.87 -15.33
CA ARG A 4 -55.55 -40.93 -15.27
C ARG A 4 -56.00 -39.51 -15.58
N HIS A 5 -55.47 -38.50 -14.89
CA HIS A 5 -55.21 -37.17 -15.45
C HIS A 5 -53.84 -36.68 -14.94
N GLY A 6 -52.85 -36.77 -15.82
CA GLY A 6 -51.56 -36.09 -15.66
C GLY A 6 -51.72 -34.64 -16.07
N THR A 7 -51.19 -33.74 -15.25
CA THR A 7 -51.12 -32.31 -15.54
C THR A 7 -49.76 -32.05 -16.20
N GLU A 8 -49.75 -32.06 -17.52
CA GLU A 8 -48.59 -31.71 -18.34
C GLU A 8 -48.52 -30.18 -18.40
N ALA A 9 -47.65 -29.58 -17.58
CA ALA A 9 -47.33 -28.17 -17.67
C ALA A 9 -46.50 -27.94 -18.95
N ALA A 10 -47.16 -27.39 -19.97
CA ALA A 10 -46.53 -26.96 -21.20
C ALA A 10 -45.41 -25.94 -20.91
N ARG A 11 -44.15 -26.41 -20.89
CA ARG A 11 -42.99 -25.55 -21.04
C ARG A 11 -43.03 -25.01 -22.47
N MET A 12 -43.41 -23.75 -22.63
CA MET A 12 -43.11 -22.99 -23.84
C MET A 12 -41.60 -22.98 -24.03
N ALA A 13 -41.11 -23.86 -24.89
CA ALA A 13 -39.76 -23.78 -25.42
C ALA A 13 -39.67 -22.49 -26.24
N VAL A 14 -39.01 -21.48 -25.67
CA VAL A 14 -38.47 -20.36 -26.46
C VAL A 14 -37.56 -20.98 -27.54
N PRO A 15 -37.69 -20.60 -28.82
CA PRO A 15 -36.83 -21.17 -29.85
C PRO A 15 -35.39 -20.72 -29.56
N GLN A 16 -34.53 -21.64 -29.10
CA GLN A 16 -33.09 -21.42 -29.11
C GLN A 16 -32.66 -21.40 -30.58
N GLY A 17 -32.64 -20.21 -31.19
CA GLY A 17 -32.01 -20.00 -32.48
C GLY A 17 -30.58 -20.54 -32.43
N ARG A 18 -30.18 -21.28 -33.48
CA ARG A 18 -28.80 -21.75 -33.66
C ARG A 18 -27.85 -20.58 -33.43
N ARG A 19 -27.06 -20.63 -32.35
CA ARG A 19 -26.00 -19.66 -32.06
C ARG A 19 -25.04 -19.61 -33.26
N SER A 20 -24.73 -18.42 -33.76
CA SER A 20 -23.83 -18.23 -34.92
C SER A 20 -22.41 -18.73 -34.60
N SER A 21 -21.64 -19.09 -35.64
CA SER A 21 -20.21 -19.41 -35.49
C SER A 21 -19.42 -18.26 -34.87
N THR A 22 -19.78 -17.01 -35.21
CA THR A 22 -19.22 -15.77 -34.66
C THR A 22 -19.46 -15.62 -33.16
N PHE A 23 -20.69 -15.90 -32.69
CA PHE A 23 -21.03 -15.84 -31.25
C PHE A 23 -20.13 -16.77 -30.42
N THR A 24 -19.97 -18.01 -30.90
CA THR A 24 -19.13 -19.00 -30.21
C THR A 24 -17.65 -18.61 -30.22
N ARG A 25 -17.19 -17.99 -31.31
CA ARG A 25 -15.82 -17.48 -31.43
C ARG A 25 -15.56 -16.36 -30.42
N LEU A 26 -16.42 -15.34 -30.37
CA LEU A 26 -16.31 -14.23 -29.42
C LEU A 26 -16.29 -14.71 -27.96
N LEU A 27 -17.16 -15.65 -27.60
CA LEU A 27 -17.16 -16.23 -26.26
C LEU A 27 -15.84 -16.91 -25.90
N ARG A 28 -15.18 -17.60 -26.85
CA ARG A 28 -13.86 -18.22 -26.64
C ARG A 28 -12.74 -17.21 -26.44
N HIS A 29 -12.85 -16.01 -27.03
CA HIS A 29 -11.93 -14.90 -26.81
C HIS A 29 -12.24 -14.11 -25.53
N GLY A 30 -13.25 -14.52 -24.75
CA GLY A 30 -13.49 -13.97 -23.42
C GLY A 30 -14.42 -12.75 -23.36
N PHE A 31 -15.10 -12.43 -24.47
CA PHE A 31 -16.19 -11.45 -24.51
C PHE A 31 -17.36 -11.91 -23.65
N THR A 32 -17.88 -10.99 -22.85
CA THR A 32 -18.99 -11.19 -21.92
C THR A 32 -20.34 -10.86 -22.55
N ASP A 33 -20.38 -9.94 -23.53
CA ASP A 33 -21.54 -9.70 -24.39
C ASP A 33 -21.20 -9.92 -25.88
N PRO A 34 -21.14 -11.20 -26.34
CA PRO A 34 -20.87 -11.51 -27.75
C PRO A 34 -21.87 -10.87 -28.72
N SER A 35 -23.09 -10.54 -28.28
CA SER A 35 -24.12 -9.96 -29.16
C SER A 35 -23.83 -8.47 -29.40
N ALA A 36 -23.45 -7.74 -28.35
CA ALA A 36 -22.99 -6.35 -28.49
C ALA A 36 -21.67 -6.27 -29.26
N ALA A 37 -20.71 -7.14 -28.95
CA ALA A 37 -19.44 -7.19 -29.66
C ALA A 37 -19.63 -7.47 -31.16
N GLN A 38 -20.55 -8.36 -31.53
CA GLN A 38 -20.86 -8.60 -32.94
C GLN A 38 -21.43 -7.33 -33.61
N ARG A 39 -22.33 -6.59 -32.96
CA ARG A 39 -22.88 -5.34 -33.52
C ARG A 39 -21.79 -4.29 -33.75
N LEU A 40 -20.83 -4.17 -32.83
CA LEU A 40 -19.69 -3.27 -32.97
C LEU A 40 -18.76 -3.70 -34.12
N LEU A 41 -18.47 -5.00 -34.26
CA LEU A 41 -17.65 -5.52 -35.37
C LEU A 41 -18.33 -5.37 -36.75
N ASP A 42 -19.66 -5.33 -36.78
CA ASP A 42 -20.44 -5.12 -38.00
C ASP A 42 -20.64 -3.62 -38.32
N SER A 43 -20.11 -2.70 -37.51
CA SER A 43 -20.18 -1.26 -37.77
C SER A 43 -19.29 -0.87 -38.97
N PRO A 44 -19.69 0.13 -39.78
CA PRO A 44 -18.93 0.55 -40.96
C PRO A 44 -17.47 0.91 -40.66
N GLU A 45 -17.21 1.45 -39.48
CA GLU A 45 -15.94 2.04 -39.07
C GLU A 45 -14.84 0.97 -38.91
N VAL A 46 -15.19 -0.23 -38.44
CA VAL A 46 -14.24 -1.35 -38.26
C VAL A 46 -14.51 -2.52 -39.20
N ALA A 47 -15.44 -2.38 -40.15
CA ALA A 47 -15.84 -3.44 -41.07
C ALA A 47 -14.67 -3.99 -41.91
N GLY A 48 -13.67 -3.15 -42.21
CA GLY A 48 -12.47 -3.54 -42.96
C GLY A 48 -11.56 -4.54 -42.22
N VAL A 49 -11.61 -4.55 -40.88
CA VAL A 49 -10.74 -5.39 -40.04
C VAL A 49 -11.52 -6.47 -39.26
N ARG A 50 -12.85 -6.52 -39.38
CA ARG A 50 -13.72 -7.44 -38.59
C ARG A 50 -13.42 -8.93 -38.75
N ALA A 51 -12.86 -9.33 -39.89
CA ALA A 51 -12.56 -10.72 -40.22
C ALA A 51 -11.12 -11.12 -39.87
N ASP A 52 -10.29 -10.16 -39.44
CA ASP A 52 -8.90 -10.39 -39.11
C ASP A 52 -8.77 -11.20 -37.81
N SER A 53 -8.09 -12.36 -37.90
CA SER A 53 -7.91 -13.23 -36.73
C SER A 53 -6.94 -12.63 -35.71
N VAL A 54 -5.95 -11.86 -36.16
CA VAL A 54 -4.91 -11.28 -35.31
C VAL A 54 -5.51 -10.20 -34.41
N LEU A 55 -6.42 -9.37 -34.94
CA LEU A 55 -7.19 -8.41 -34.16
C LEU A 55 -8.03 -9.09 -33.09
N LEU A 56 -8.74 -10.16 -33.46
CA LEU A 56 -9.61 -10.87 -32.52
C LEU A 56 -8.82 -11.58 -31.41
N ASP A 57 -7.68 -12.18 -31.76
CA ASP A 57 -6.74 -12.76 -30.79
C ASP A 57 -6.21 -11.70 -29.82
N ALA A 58 -5.82 -10.53 -30.34
CA ALA A 58 -5.32 -9.41 -29.54
C ALA A 58 -6.40 -8.85 -28.60
N LEU A 59 -7.64 -8.66 -29.08
CA LEU A 59 -8.80 -8.28 -28.26
C LEU A 59 -9.04 -9.31 -27.15
N GLY A 60 -8.99 -10.61 -27.46
CA GLY A 60 -9.14 -11.65 -26.45
C GLY A 60 -8.00 -11.69 -25.41
N GLY A 61 -6.86 -11.08 -25.76
CA GLY A 61 -5.71 -10.87 -24.89
C GLY A 61 -5.85 -9.68 -23.94
N THR A 62 -6.85 -8.82 -24.04
CA THR A 62 -6.97 -7.65 -23.15
C THR A 62 -7.58 -7.99 -21.79
N ALA A 63 -7.56 -7.05 -20.84
CA ALA A 63 -8.21 -7.23 -19.54
C ALA A 63 -9.74 -7.36 -19.70
N ASP A 64 -10.35 -6.51 -20.53
CA ASP A 64 -11.76 -6.54 -20.93
C ASP A 64 -11.88 -6.41 -22.46
N PRO A 65 -12.20 -7.50 -23.19
CA PRO A 65 -12.35 -7.48 -24.64
C PRO A 65 -13.53 -6.62 -25.13
N ASP A 66 -14.63 -6.59 -24.37
CA ASP A 66 -15.81 -5.80 -24.72
C ASP A 66 -15.49 -4.30 -24.64
N LEU A 67 -14.81 -3.88 -23.56
CA LEU A 67 -14.34 -2.50 -23.38
C LEU A 67 -13.31 -2.10 -24.45
N ALA A 68 -12.36 -2.98 -24.76
CA ALA A 68 -11.34 -2.72 -25.77
C ALA A 68 -11.94 -2.47 -27.15
N LEU A 69 -12.91 -3.30 -27.55
CA LEU A 69 -13.60 -3.16 -28.83
C LEU A 69 -14.44 -1.88 -28.88
N LEU A 70 -15.18 -1.57 -27.82
CA LEU A 70 -15.96 -0.33 -27.74
C LEU A 70 -15.06 0.90 -27.85
N GLY A 71 -13.95 0.92 -27.11
CA GLY A 71 -12.97 2.00 -27.16
C GLY A 71 -12.32 2.15 -28.54
N LEU A 72 -12.05 1.05 -29.22
CA LEU A 72 -11.48 1.06 -30.58
C LEU A 72 -12.47 1.68 -31.57
N VAL A 73 -13.73 1.25 -31.57
CA VAL A 73 -14.77 1.79 -32.46
C VAL A 73 -14.92 3.30 -32.25
N ARG A 74 -15.00 3.77 -31.01
CA ARG A 74 -15.12 5.20 -30.69
C ARG A 74 -13.91 6.04 -31.15
N LEU A 75 -12.70 5.48 -31.07
CA LEU A 75 -11.49 6.14 -31.59
C LEU A 75 -11.53 6.23 -33.12
N VAL A 76 -11.89 5.14 -33.80
CA VAL A 76 -11.99 5.06 -35.27
C VAL A 76 -13.10 5.97 -35.80
N GLU A 77 -14.22 6.08 -35.09
CA GLU A 77 -15.31 7.04 -35.36
C GLU A 77 -14.84 8.51 -35.28
N ALA A 78 -13.98 8.83 -34.31
CA ALA A 78 -13.49 10.19 -34.08
C ALA A 78 -12.36 10.63 -35.03
N LEU A 79 -11.71 9.70 -35.73
CA LEU A 79 -10.66 10.00 -36.70
C LEU A 79 -11.26 10.44 -38.06
N PRO A 80 -10.63 11.40 -38.76
CA PRO A 80 -11.08 11.83 -40.07
C PRO A 80 -10.91 10.72 -41.12
N GLU A 81 -11.83 10.66 -42.08
CA GLU A 81 -11.78 9.69 -43.19
C GLU A 81 -10.74 10.08 -44.24
N GLU A 82 -10.59 11.38 -44.50
CA GLU A 82 -9.64 11.96 -45.45
C GLU A 82 -8.58 12.78 -44.70
N ALA A 83 -7.37 12.87 -45.24
CA ALA A 83 -6.29 13.64 -44.64
C ALA A 83 -6.61 15.15 -44.69
N GLU A 84 -6.57 15.81 -43.54
CA GLU A 84 -6.53 17.27 -43.47
C GLU A 84 -5.07 17.72 -43.67
N ASP A 85 -4.86 18.76 -44.50
CA ASP A 85 -3.53 19.35 -44.77
C ASP A 85 -2.43 18.38 -45.25
N GLY A 86 -2.81 17.23 -45.81
CA GLY A 86 -1.88 16.22 -46.33
C GLY A 86 -1.25 15.30 -45.28
N ASP A 87 -1.72 15.33 -44.03
CA ASP A 87 -1.29 14.39 -42.99
C ASP A 87 -2.04 13.05 -43.09
N GLU A 88 -1.58 12.18 -43.99
CA GLU A 88 -2.15 10.83 -44.18
C GLU A 88 -2.03 9.94 -42.92
N ALA A 89 -1.06 10.22 -42.04
CA ALA A 89 -0.82 9.44 -40.83
C ALA A 89 -1.93 9.64 -39.78
N GLY A 90 -2.63 10.77 -39.82
CA GLY A 90 -3.72 11.11 -38.89
C GLY A 90 -5.09 10.51 -39.23
N THR A 91 -5.20 9.65 -40.25
CA THR A 91 -6.50 9.16 -40.77
C THR A 91 -7.00 7.88 -40.11
N ARG A 92 -8.31 7.63 -40.24
CA ARG A 92 -8.94 6.35 -39.84
C ARG A 92 -8.24 5.15 -40.48
N GLN A 93 -7.97 5.22 -41.78
CA GLN A 93 -7.37 4.12 -42.53
C GLN A 93 -5.94 3.83 -42.05
N ALA A 94 -5.15 4.87 -41.79
CA ALA A 94 -3.80 4.72 -41.25
C ALA A 94 -3.79 3.99 -39.89
N LEU A 95 -4.71 4.31 -38.98
CA LEU A 95 -4.84 3.59 -37.71
C LEU A 95 -5.18 2.12 -37.94
N LEU A 96 -6.19 1.81 -38.78
CA LEU A 96 -6.62 0.44 -39.04
C LEU A 96 -5.52 -0.41 -39.69
N ASP A 97 -4.81 0.14 -40.67
CA ASP A 97 -3.70 -0.55 -41.32
C ASP A 97 -2.55 -0.80 -40.34
N THR A 98 -2.22 0.20 -39.51
CA THR A 98 -1.18 0.06 -38.49
C THR A 98 -1.59 -0.94 -37.40
N LEU A 99 -2.88 -0.98 -37.02
CA LEU A 99 -3.41 -1.94 -36.05
C LEU A 99 -3.24 -3.39 -36.53
N VAL A 100 -3.44 -3.66 -37.82
CA VAL A 100 -3.27 -5.01 -38.38
C VAL A 100 -1.79 -5.36 -38.57
N THR A 101 -1.00 -4.41 -39.10
CA THR A 101 0.39 -4.67 -39.51
C THR A 101 1.42 -4.55 -38.37
N ALA A 102 1.20 -3.70 -37.36
CA ALA A 102 2.16 -3.42 -36.30
C ALA A 102 1.70 -3.99 -34.94
N LYS A 103 2.23 -5.18 -34.60
CA LYS A 103 1.96 -5.83 -33.30
C LYS A 103 2.21 -4.92 -32.09
N PRO A 104 3.31 -4.16 -31.97
CA PRO A 104 3.55 -3.32 -30.79
C PRO A 104 2.47 -2.26 -30.56
N LEU A 105 2.03 -1.56 -31.61
CA LEU A 105 0.94 -0.59 -31.51
C LEU A 105 -0.35 -1.30 -31.11
N ARG A 106 -0.69 -2.41 -31.78
CA ARG A 106 -1.92 -3.16 -31.53
C ARG A 106 -2.04 -3.60 -30.08
N ASP A 107 -1.00 -4.23 -29.55
CA ASP A 107 -1.02 -4.74 -28.18
C ASP A 107 -1.14 -3.60 -27.16
N ARG A 108 -0.44 -2.48 -27.39
CA ARG A 108 -0.48 -1.28 -26.52
C ARG A 108 -1.84 -0.61 -26.54
N LEU A 109 -2.36 -0.32 -27.74
CA LEU A 109 -3.64 0.35 -27.89
C LEU A 109 -4.77 -0.50 -27.30
N LEU A 110 -4.87 -1.77 -27.70
CA LEU A 110 -5.93 -2.64 -27.20
C LEU A 110 -5.75 -2.97 -25.72
N GLY A 111 -4.50 -3.11 -25.26
CA GLY A 111 -4.18 -3.30 -23.84
C GLY A 111 -4.70 -2.15 -22.98
N VAL A 112 -4.46 -0.90 -23.39
CA VAL A 112 -5.00 0.28 -22.68
C VAL A 112 -6.52 0.33 -22.77
N LEU A 113 -7.09 0.19 -23.98
CA LEU A 113 -8.54 0.27 -24.18
C LEU A 113 -9.28 -0.80 -23.38
N GLY A 114 -8.71 -2.00 -23.22
CA GLY A 114 -9.29 -3.05 -22.39
C GLY A 114 -9.05 -2.89 -20.89
N ALA A 115 -8.16 -2.01 -20.46
CA ALA A 115 -7.85 -1.77 -19.05
C ALA A 115 -8.43 -0.46 -18.51
N SER A 116 -8.68 0.54 -19.35
CA SER A 116 -9.06 1.90 -18.96
C SER A 116 -10.18 2.48 -19.83
N GLU A 117 -11.35 2.65 -19.23
CA GLU A 117 -12.46 3.42 -19.80
C GLU A 117 -12.06 4.89 -19.98
N ALA A 118 -11.38 5.47 -18.98
CA ALA A 118 -11.01 6.88 -18.99
C ALA A 118 -9.97 7.24 -20.07
N LEU A 119 -9.00 6.36 -20.35
CA LEU A 119 -8.05 6.58 -21.45
C LEU A 119 -8.70 6.30 -22.82
N GLY A 120 -9.69 5.40 -22.90
CA GLY A 120 -10.54 5.26 -24.08
C GLY A 120 -11.34 6.54 -24.39
N ASP A 121 -11.92 7.17 -23.36
CA ASP A 121 -12.60 8.46 -23.48
C ASP A 121 -11.65 9.59 -23.89
N HIS A 122 -10.40 9.56 -23.41
CA HIS A 122 -9.37 10.52 -23.82
C HIS A 122 -9.04 10.35 -25.31
N LEU A 123 -8.80 9.11 -25.76
CA LEU A 123 -8.54 8.79 -27.17
C LEU A 123 -9.71 9.17 -28.07
N ALA A 124 -10.96 8.95 -27.67
CA ALA A 124 -12.11 9.37 -28.47
C ALA A 124 -12.22 10.90 -28.60
N ARG A 125 -11.77 11.68 -27.61
CA ARG A 125 -11.79 13.15 -27.63
C ARG A 125 -10.58 13.76 -28.33
N HIS A 126 -9.42 13.13 -28.17
CA HIS A 126 -8.13 13.53 -28.73
C HIS A 126 -7.57 12.39 -29.58
N PRO A 127 -8.20 12.07 -30.73
CA PRO A 127 -7.90 10.87 -31.50
C PRO A 127 -6.43 10.76 -31.87
N GLN A 128 -5.77 11.86 -32.21
CA GLN A 128 -4.34 11.86 -32.57
C GLN A 128 -3.39 11.41 -31.45
N ALA A 129 -3.84 11.30 -30.20
CA ALA A 129 -3.03 10.79 -29.09
C ALA A 129 -2.59 9.33 -29.27
N TRP A 130 -3.24 8.54 -30.15
CA TRP A 130 -2.82 7.16 -30.44
C TRP A 130 -1.38 7.08 -30.97
N HIS A 131 -0.86 8.15 -31.60
CA HIS A 131 0.53 8.25 -32.05
C HIS A 131 1.54 8.09 -30.90
N ALA A 132 1.17 8.44 -29.66
CA ALA A 132 2.02 8.22 -28.49
C ALA A 132 2.31 6.74 -28.20
N LEU A 133 1.54 5.83 -28.82
CA LEU A 133 1.68 4.39 -28.68
C LEU A 133 2.51 3.74 -29.80
N VAL A 134 2.87 4.50 -30.84
CA VAL A 134 3.63 4.02 -32.00
C VAL A 134 5.10 3.78 -31.66
N THR A 135 5.73 4.68 -30.89
CA THR A 135 7.18 4.65 -30.63
C THR A 135 7.59 3.37 -29.88
N TYR A 136 8.48 2.60 -30.49
CA TYR A 136 8.93 1.28 -30.02
C TYR A 136 10.44 1.12 -30.27
N GLU A 137 11.29 1.87 -29.58
CA GLU A 137 12.65 1.40 -29.31
C GLU A 137 12.75 0.99 -27.83
N PRO A 138 13.32 -0.18 -27.50
CA PRO A 138 13.49 -0.62 -26.11
C PRO A 138 14.27 0.37 -25.23
N ALA A 139 15.15 1.18 -25.83
CA ALA A 139 15.87 2.24 -25.12
C ALA A 139 14.98 3.44 -24.76
N ASP A 140 13.88 3.65 -25.50
CA ASP A 140 12.94 4.77 -25.33
C ASP A 140 11.76 4.42 -24.39
N LEU A 141 11.81 3.26 -23.72
CA LEU A 141 10.70 2.75 -22.91
C LEU A 141 10.54 3.44 -21.56
N HIS A 142 11.54 4.14 -21.05
CA HIS A 142 11.49 4.76 -19.72
C HIS A 142 11.86 6.23 -19.79
N PRO A 143 10.91 7.13 -20.15
CA PRO A 143 11.20 8.54 -20.28
C PRO A 143 11.71 9.13 -18.97
N THR A 144 12.79 9.86 -19.07
CA THR A 144 13.36 10.69 -18.01
C THR A 144 12.51 11.95 -17.79
N THR A 145 12.70 12.63 -16.66
CA THR A 145 12.00 13.89 -16.39
C THR A 145 12.17 14.92 -17.51
N PRO A 146 13.38 15.16 -18.08
CA PRO A 146 13.56 16.08 -19.21
C PRO A 146 12.77 15.68 -20.47
N GLU A 147 12.62 14.39 -20.75
CA GLU A 147 11.83 13.93 -21.91
C GLU A 147 10.33 14.16 -21.68
N PHE A 148 9.83 13.98 -20.46
CA PHE A 148 8.46 14.39 -20.12
C PHE A 148 8.28 15.90 -20.20
N GLU A 149 9.25 16.70 -19.73
CA GLU A 149 9.21 18.16 -19.85
C GLU A 149 9.14 18.60 -21.30
N GLN A 150 9.96 18.02 -22.18
CA GLN A 150 9.92 18.30 -23.60
C GLN A 150 8.55 17.94 -24.19
N ALA A 151 8.03 16.74 -23.93
CA ALA A 151 6.74 16.30 -24.46
C ALA A 151 5.58 17.18 -23.96
N LEU A 152 5.61 17.60 -22.69
CA LEU A 152 4.63 18.55 -22.15
C LEU A 152 4.80 19.92 -22.79
N ALA A 153 6.03 20.41 -22.98
CA ALA A 153 6.28 21.71 -23.56
C ALA A 153 5.80 21.79 -25.02
N GLU A 154 6.06 20.75 -25.82
CA GLU A 154 5.52 20.62 -27.17
C GLU A 154 3.99 20.60 -27.18
N GLY A 155 3.36 19.93 -26.20
CA GLY A 155 1.90 19.89 -26.05
C GLY A 155 1.28 21.20 -25.56
N ILE A 156 2.00 22.01 -24.80
CA ILE A 156 1.50 23.25 -24.18
C ILE A 156 1.77 24.47 -25.05
N TRP A 157 3.02 24.63 -25.51
CA TRP A 157 3.50 25.80 -26.25
C TRP A 157 3.68 25.54 -27.76
N GLY A 158 3.71 24.28 -28.18
CA GLY A 158 3.81 23.89 -29.59
C GLY A 158 2.47 23.81 -30.33
N GLY A 159 2.49 23.21 -31.52
CA GLY A 159 1.34 23.06 -32.41
C GLY A 159 0.12 22.38 -31.76
N PRO A 160 0.26 21.24 -31.04
CA PRO A 160 -0.87 20.55 -30.43
C PRO A 160 -1.63 21.38 -29.38
N GLY A 161 -0.96 22.34 -28.73
CA GLY A 161 -1.57 23.24 -27.74
C GLY A 161 -2.07 24.57 -28.33
N ALA A 162 -1.84 24.80 -29.63
CA ALA A 162 -2.21 26.06 -30.27
C ALA A 162 -3.73 26.30 -30.19
N GLY A 163 -4.13 27.50 -29.78
CA GLY A 163 -5.54 27.87 -29.64
C GLY A 163 -6.23 27.38 -28.36
N MET A 164 -5.53 26.63 -27.49
CA MET A 164 -6.04 26.19 -26.20
C MET A 164 -5.45 27.05 -25.05
N PRO A 165 -6.22 27.35 -23.98
CA PRO A 165 -5.63 27.91 -22.76
C PRO A 165 -4.54 26.99 -22.23
N ARG A 166 -3.37 27.55 -21.83
CA ARG A 166 -2.20 26.77 -21.37
C ARG A 166 -2.53 25.71 -20.30
N PRO A 167 -3.38 25.98 -19.29
CA PRO A 167 -3.77 24.96 -18.32
C PRO A 167 -4.50 23.76 -18.95
N ASP A 168 -5.35 23.98 -19.95
CA ASP A 168 -6.05 22.89 -20.63
C ASP A 168 -5.11 22.13 -21.57
N ALA A 169 -4.19 22.83 -22.25
CA ALA A 169 -3.16 22.19 -23.06
C ALA A 169 -2.27 21.27 -22.22
N LEU A 170 -1.94 21.69 -20.99
CA LEU A 170 -1.22 20.86 -20.01
C LEU A 170 -2.03 19.59 -19.62
N ARG A 171 -3.36 19.69 -19.43
CA ARG A 171 -4.22 18.52 -19.14
C ARG A 171 -4.18 17.49 -20.27
N VAL A 172 -4.27 17.96 -21.52
CA VAL A 172 -4.23 17.11 -22.71
C VAL A 172 -2.86 16.45 -22.86
N ALA A 173 -1.78 17.23 -22.74
CA ALA A 173 -0.42 16.73 -22.82
C ALA A 173 -0.08 15.72 -21.71
N TYR A 174 -0.52 16.00 -20.47
CA TYR A 174 -0.38 15.07 -19.34
C TYR A 174 -1.08 13.73 -19.62
N ARG A 175 -2.32 13.74 -20.12
CA ARG A 175 -3.06 12.51 -20.43
C ARG A 175 -2.43 11.72 -21.58
N ARG A 176 -1.87 12.40 -22.57
CA ARG A 176 -1.11 11.76 -23.66
C ARG A 176 0.16 11.06 -23.13
N ALA A 177 0.88 11.68 -22.20
CA ALA A 177 2.03 11.04 -21.55
C ALA A 177 1.60 9.87 -20.64
N LEU A 178 0.51 10.04 -19.87
CA LEU A 178 -0.07 9.00 -19.02
C LEU A 178 -0.50 7.77 -19.83
N LEU A 179 -1.06 7.99 -21.03
CA LEU A 179 -1.43 6.94 -21.98
C LEU A 179 -0.22 6.05 -22.34
N ALA A 180 0.94 6.65 -22.60
CA ALA A 180 2.17 5.90 -22.91
C ALA A 180 2.67 5.07 -21.72
N ILE A 181 2.61 5.61 -20.50
CA ILE A 181 2.94 4.88 -19.26
C ILE A 181 1.97 3.71 -19.06
N ALA A 182 0.65 3.96 -19.17
CA ALA A 182 -0.38 2.94 -19.07
C ALA A 182 -0.18 1.79 -20.05
N ALA A 183 0.16 2.11 -21.31
CA ALA A 183 0.42 1.09 -22.31
C ALA A 183 1.59 0.17 -21.96
N ARG A 184 2.69 0.72 -21.42
CA ARG A 184 3.83 -0.10 -21.01
C ARG A 184 3.48 -1.00 -19.82
N ASP A 185 2.79 -0.44 -18.85
CA ASP A 185 2.41 -1.14 -17.63
C ASP A 185 1.44 -2.30 -17.94
N VAL A 186 0.34 -2.05 -18.66
CA VAL A 186 -0.65 -3.10 -18.99
C VAL A 186 -0.12 -4.18 -19.93
N CYS A 187 0.89 -3.86 -20.75
CA CYS A 187 1.53 -4.82 -21.66
C CYS A 187 2.72 -5.55 -21.00
N GLY A 188 3.11 -5.19 -19.78
CA GLY A 188 4.21 -5.82 -19.05
C GLY A 188 5.59 -5.49 -19.62
N THR A 189 5.76 -4.35 -20.32
CA THR A 189 7.07 -3.89 -20.79
C THR A 189 7.79 -2.98 -19.78
N THR A 190 7.13 -2.66 -18.68
CA THR A 190 7.70 -1.99 -17.49
C THR A 190 7.20 -2.72 -16.25
N ASP A 191 7.98 -2.74 -15.18
CA ASP A 191 7.49 -3.21 -13.89
C ASP A 191 6.75 -2.10 -13.12
N VAL A 192 6.07 -2.47 -12.05
CA VAL A 192 5.28 -1.51 -11.25
C VAL A 192 6.13 -0.43 -10.58
N THR A 193 7.40 -0.72 -10.26
CA THR A 193 8.30 0.26 -9.64
C THR A 193 8.77 1.30 -10.65
N GLN A 194 9.07 0.85 -11.87
CA GLN A 194 9.40 1.71 -13.00
C GLN A 194 8.20 2.57 -13.40
N ALA A 195 7.00 1.98 -13.53
CA ALA A 195 5.77 2.74 -13.80
C ALA A 195 5.50 3.79 -12.71
N ALA A 196 5.67 3.45 -11.44
CA ALA A 196 5.49 4.39 -10.33
C ALA A 196 6.51 5.54 -10.35
N ALA A 197 7.75 5.26 -10.76
CA ALA A 197 8.79 6.26 -10.94
C ALA A 197 8.49 7.19 -12.13
N GLU A 198 8.08 6.64 -13.28
CA GLU A 198 7.65 7.41 -14.45
C GLU A 198 6.46 8.31 -14.13
N LEU A 199 5.49 7.83 -13.36
CA LEU A 199 4.35 8.63 -12.89
C LEU A 199 4.81 9.80 -12.00
N ALA A 200 5.78 9.58 -11.12
CA ALA A 200 6.35 10.63 -10.27
C ALA A 200 7.18 11.64 -11.07
N ASP A 201 7.88 11.19 -12.12
CA ASP A 201 8.67 12.05 -12.99
C ASP A 201 7.77 12.86 -13.93
N LEU A 202 6.67 12.28 -14.44
CA LEU A 202 5.61 13.01 -15.14
C LEU A 202 4.94 14.04 -14.23
N ALA A 203 4.67 13.71 -12.97
CA ALA A 203 4.14 14.66 -11.99
C ALA A 203 5.13 15.81 -11.74
N THR A 204 6.44 15.52 -11.69
CA THR A 204 7.51 16.52 -11.57
C THR A 204 7.52 17.47 -12.76
N ALA A 205 7.50 16.94 -13.98
CA ALA A 205 7.41 17.73 -15.21
C ALA A 205 6.12 18.58 -15.26
N THR A 206 4.99 18.02 -14.81
CA THR A 206 3.70 18.71 -14.74
C THR A 206 3.73 19.87 -13.74
N LEU A 207 4.34 19.68 -12.56
CA LEU A 207 4.51 20.76 -11.56
C LEU A 207 5.38 21.89 -12.10
N ARG A 208 6.45 21.57 -12.84
CA ARG A 208 7.34 22.55 -13.46
C ARG A 208 6.62 23.35 -14.54
N ALA A 209 5.91 22.69 -15.44
CA ALA A 209 5.11 23.36 -16.46
C ALA A 209 3.99 24.22 -15.85
N ALA A 210 3.31 23.74 -14.79
CA ALA A 210 2.30 24.52 -14.08
C ALA A 210 2.89 25.76 -13.38
N LEU A 211 4.12 25.66 -12.84
CA LEU A 211 4.84 26.80 -12.29
C LEU A 211 5.22 27.81 -13.36
N GLU A 212 5.68 27.33 -14.52
CA GLU A 212 6.03 28.17 -15.68
C GLU A 212 4.81 28.95 -16.19
N ILE A 213 3.67 28.28 -16.36
CA ILE A 213 2.39 28.94 -16.71
C ILE A 213 2.00 29.98 -15.65
N ALA A 214 2.12 29.66 -14.36
CA ALA A 214 1.82 30.60 -13.29
C ALA A 214 2.76 31.83 -13.32
N ALA A 215 4.04 31.64 -13.65
CA ALA A 215 5.02 32.71 -13.77
C ALA A 215 4.79 33.58 -15.01
N GLU A 216 4.41 32.99 -16.15
CA GLU A 216 4.00 33.74 -17.36
C GLU A 216 2.79 34.64 -17.08
N GLU A 217 1.82 34.15 -16.31
CA GLU A 217 0.64 34.91 -15.92
C GLU A 217 0.93 35.99 -14.86
N GLN A 218 2.00 35.83 -14.06
CA GLN A 218 2.36 36.69 -12.93
C GLN A 218 3.86 37.03 -12.91
N PRO A 219 4.38 37.74 -13.94
CA PRO A 219 5.82 37.96 -14.09
C PRO A 219 6.44 38.81 -12.97
N GLU A 220 5.68 39.76 -12.39
CA GLU A 220 6.14 40.57 -11.25
C GLU A 220 6.34 39.73 -9.99
N ASP A 221 5.45 38.75 -9.76
CA ASP A 221 5.56 37.84 -8.61
C ASP A 221 6.74 36.87 -8.78
N ALA A 222 6.92 36.36 -10.00
CA ALA A 222 8.04 35.50 -10.35
C ALA A 222 9.40 36.21 -10.18
N ALA A 223 9.48 37.50 -10.50
CA ALA A 223 10.69 38.30 -10.32
C ALA A 223 10.99 38.65 -8.85
N ALA A 224 9.97 38.60 -7.97
CA ALA A 224 10.10 39.05 -6.58
C ALA A 224 10.61 37.97 -5.61
N CYS A 225 10.61 36.69 -5.99
CA CYS A 225 10.91 35.58 -5.08
C CYS A 225 11.62 34.42 -5.75
N ARG A 226 12.35 33.64 -4.94
CA ARG A 226 12.80 32.28 -5.29
C ARG A 226 11.84 31.31 -4.62
N LEU A 227 11.05 30.57 -5.39
CA LEU A 227 10.11 29.56 -4.88
C LEU A 227 10.64 28.17 -5.22
N ALA A 228 10.66 27.25 -4.26
CA ALA A 228 10.91 25.84 -4.49
C ALA A 228 9.74 24.98 -3.99
N VAL A 229 9.46 23.90 -4.72
CA VAL A 229 8.44 22.91 -4.43
C VAL A 229 9.12 21.60 -4.04
N ILE A 230 8.83 21.13 -2.82
CA ILE A 230 9.36 19.88 -2.28
C ILE A 230 8.27 18.82 -2.42
N GLY A 231 8.48 17.83 -3.27
CA GLY A 231 7.63 16.67 -3.38
C GLY A 231 7.78 15.80 -2.14
N MET A 232 6.65 15.36 -1.60
CA MET A 232 6.55 14.56 -0.39
C MET A 232 5.89 13.21 -0.71
N GLY A 233 5.81 12.34 0.29
CA GLY A 233 5.04 11.09 0.19
C GLY A 233 5.46 10.25 -1.03
N LYS A 234 4.47 9.79 -1.80
CA LYS A 234 4.71 8.94 -2.98
C LYS A 234 5.43 9.67 -4.12
N CYS A 235 5.12 10.95 -4.34
CA CYS A 235 5.77 11.74 -5.39
C CYS A 235 7.26 11.95 -5.07
N GLY A 236 7.56 12.29 -3.82
CA GLY A 236 8.93 12.48 -3.36
C GLY A 236 9.75 11.19 -3.36
N GLY A 237 9.13 10.06 -2.99
CA GLY A 237 9.76 8.73 -3.00
C GLY A 237 9.80 8.03 -4.35
N ARG A 238 9.32 8.65 -5.44
CA ARG A 238 9.20 8.04 -6.79
C ARG A 238 8.35 6.75 -6.81
N GLU A 239 7.25 6.76 -6.07
CA GLU A 239 6.33 5.63 -5.88
C GLU A 239 4.87 6.04 -6.15
N LEU A 240 4.64 6.91 -7.13
CA LEU A 240 3.32 7.46 -7.42
C LEU A 240 2.39 6.40 -8.04
N ASN A 241 1.08 6.59 -7.88
CA ASN A 241 0.07 5.79 -8.57
C ASN A 241 -0.63 6.61 -9.66
N TYR A 242 -1.39 5.94 -10.53
CA TYR A 242 -2.18 6.59 -11.59
C TYR A 242 -3.08 7.71 -11.07
N VAL A 243 -3.66 7.53 -9.88
CA VAL A 243 -4.51 8.54 -9.25
C VAL A 243 -4.08 8.70 -7.80
N SER A 244 -3.29 9.73 -7.54
CA SER A 244 -2.85 10.12 -6.21
C SER A 244 -2.78 11.64 -6.13
N ASP A 245 -3.12 12.17 -4.96
CA ASP A 245 -2.77 13.55 -4.65
C ASP A 245 -1.24 13.66 -4.69
N VAL A 246 -0.74 14.80 -5.17
CA VAL A 246 0.69 15.08 -5.15
C VAL A 246 0.98 15.94 -3.93
N ASP A 247 1.48 15.27 -2.90
CA ASP A 247 1.86 15.91 -1.65
C ASP A 247 3.09 16.82 -1.85
N VAL A 248 3.00 18.09 -1.45
CA VAL A 248 4.08 19.08 -1.58
C VAL A 248 4.26 19.96 -0.34
N ILE A 249 5.46 20.54 -0.20
CA ILE A 249 5.74 21.68 0.69
C ILE A 249 6.35 22.80 -0.16
N PHE A 250 5.92 24.03 0.07
CA PHE A 250 6.45 25.21 -0.61
C PHE A 250 7.39 25.98 0.31
N VAL A 251 8.61 26.24 -0.16
CA VAL A 251 9.61 27.07 0.51
C VAL A 251 9.99 28.22 -0.41
N ALA A 252 10.12 29.44 0.15
CA ALA A 252 10.50 30.60 -0.64
C ALA A 252 11.52 31.48 0.07
N GLU A 253 12.37 32.14 -0.70
CA GLU A 253 13.31 33.16 -0.23
C GLU A 253 13.15 34.44 -1.07
N SER A 254 13.53 35.58 -0.51
CA SER A 254 13.55 36.85 -1.26
C SER A 254 14.66 36.88 -2.30
N VAL A 255 14.37 37.50 -3.44
CA VAL A 255 15.42 37.96 -4.38
C VAL A 255 16.09 39.21 -3.80
N ASP A 256 17.36 39.44 -4.13
CA ASP A 256 18.11 40.61 -3.66
C ASP A 256 17.37 41.93 -3.93
N GLY A 257 17.24 42.76 -2.90
CA GLY A 257 16.53 44.03 -2.97
C GLY A 257 15.01 43.96 -2.78
N VAL A 258 14.44 42.77 -2.60
CA VAL A 258 13.02 42.58 -2.28
C VAL A 258 12.84 42.26 -0.79
N GLU A 259 11.86 42.90 -0.15
CA GLU A 259 11.49 42.62 1.23
C GLU A 259 10.92 41.19 1.39
N GLU A 260 11.38 40.45 2.41
CA GLU A 260 10.97 39.05 2.68
C GLU A 260 9.44 38.87 2.67
N GLY A 261 8.70 39.77 3.33
CA GLY A 261 7.24 39.70 3.38
C GLY A 261 6.58 39.81 2.00
N LYS A 262 7.12 40.64 1.10
CA LYS A 262 6.62 40.76 -0.28
C LYS A 262 6.97 39.53 -1.12
N ALA A 263 8.18 39.01 -0.96
CA ALA A 263 8.62 37.79 -1.64
C ALA A 263 7.75 36.58 -1.25
N VAL A 264 7.45 36.39 0.05
CA VAL A 264 6.58 35.30 0.52
C VAL A 264 5.15 35.45 0.00
N GLN A 265 4.63 36.68 -0.09
CA GLN A 265 3.30 36.93 -0.68
C GLN A 265 3.25 36.62 -2.17
N ALA A 266 4.28 37.01 -2.94
CA ALA A 266 4.43 36.68 -4.35
C ALA A 266 4.51 35.15 -4.54
N ALA A 267 5.38 34.49 -3.77
CA ALA A 267 5.52 33.04 -3.78
C ALA A 267 4.20 32.31 -3.43
N THR A 268 3.42 32.87 -2.50
CA THR A 268 2.10 32.33 -2.12
C THR A 268 1.10 32.41 -3.28
N ARG A 269 1.10 33.52 -4.05
CA ARG A 269 0.23 33.66 -5.23
C ARG A 269 0.62 32.67 -6.33
N LEU A 270 1.91 32.51 -6.62
CA LEU A 270 2.44 31.54 -7.57
C LEU A 270 2.09 30.10 -7.16
N ALA A 271 2.38 29.73 -5.92
CA ALA A 271 2.07 28.39 -5.38
C ALA A 271 0.56 28.10 -5.47
N ALA A 272 -0.30 29.04 -5.06
CA ALA A 272 -1.74 28.88 -5.15
C ALA A 272 -2.23 28.77 -6.61
N ARG A 273 -1.59 29.48 -7.55
CA ARG A 273 -1.94 29.39 -8.97
C ARG A 273 -1.52 28.05 -9.57
N LEU A 274 -0.30 27.60 -9.32
CA LEU A 274 0.19 26.27 -9.69
C LEU A 274 -0.77 25.18 -9.19
N MET A 275 -1.18 25.24 -7.92
CA MET A 275 -2.10 24.26 -7.35
C MET A 275 -3.44 24.23 -8.10
N ARG A 276 -3.99 25.39 -8.46
CA ARG A 276 -5.23 25.49 -9.26
C ARG A 276 -5.06 24.93 -10.67
N ILE A 277 -3.96 25.24 -11.35
CA ILE A 277 -3.68 24.74 -12.71
C ILE A 277 -3.78 23.21 -12.75
N CYS A 278 -3.20 22.50 -11.78
CA CYS A 278 -3.28 21.04 -11.71
C CYS A 278 -4.64 20.50 -11.24
N SER A 279 -5.29 21.19 -10.29
CA SER A 279 -6.45 20.66 -9.56
C SER A 279 -7.80 20.98 -10.20
N ASP A 280 -7.92 22.11 -10.92
CA ASP A 280 -9.19 22.57 -11.47
C ASP A 280 -9.78 21.55 -12.46
N VAL A 281 -11.12 21.43 -12.46
CA VAL A 281 -11.85 20.56 -13.38
C VAL A 281 -12.38 21.42 -14.53
N THR A 282 -11.90 21.15 -15.75
CA THR A 282 -12.38 21.79 -16.98
C THR A 282 -13.07 20.78 -17.89
N ILE A 283 -13.41 21.18 -19.13
CA ILE A 283 -13.91 20.26 -20.15
C ILE A 283 -12.88 19.18 -20.51
N GLU A 284 -11.59 19.50 -20.34
CA GLU A 284 -10.48 18.55 -20.45
C GLU A 284 -10.25 17.73 -19.18
N GLY A 285 -11.13 17.87 -18.17
CA GLY A 285 -11.08 17.20 -16.89
C GLY A 285 -10.05 17.79 -15.93
N THR A 286 -9.42 16.93 -15.13
CA THR A 286 -8.42 17.32 -14.11
C THR A 286 -7.18 16.44 -14.25
N ILE A 287 -6.05 16.93 -13.75
CA ILE A 287 -4.78 16.18 -13.66
C ILE A 287 -4.80 15.39 -12.34
N TRP A 288 -4.59 16.11 -11.22
CA TRP A 288 -4.72 15.60 -9.85
C TRP A 288 -4.70 16.77 -8.85
N PRO A 289 -5.22 16.58 -7.64
CA PRO A 289 -5.09 17.57 -6.57
C PRO A 289 -3.65 17.71 -6.09
N VAL A 290 -3.19 18.95 -5.91
CA VAL A 290 -1.92 19.25 -5.23
C VAL A 290 -2.20 19.42 -3.74
N ASP A 291 -1.62 18.56 -2.89
CA ASP A 291 -1.88 18.59 -1.44
C ASP A 291 -0.69 19.19 -0.68
N ALA A 292 -0.91 20.36 -0.05
CA ALA A 292 0.09 21.02 0.79
C ALA A 292 -0.07 20.74 2.29
N ASN A 293 -0.88 19.76 2.71
CA ASN A 293 -1.25 19.55 4.12
C ASN A 293 -0.15 18.91 4.98
N LEU A 294 0.94 18.44 4.38
CA LEU A 294 2.14 17.99 5.11
C LEU A 294 3.04 19.15 5.54
N ARG A 295 2.72 20.40 5.19
CA ARG A 295 3.44 21.59 5.66
C ARG A 295 3.23 21.81 7.17
N PRO A 296 4.12 22.57 7.85
CA PRO A 296 3.94 22.96 9.24
C PRO A 296 2.54 23.47 9.56
N GLU A 297 1.92 22.91 10.61
CA GLU A 297 0.55 23.21 11.06
C GLU A 297 -0.57 22.79 10.07
N GLY A 298 -0.22 22.06 9.02
CA GLY A 298 -1.12 21.55 8.00
C GLY A 298 -1.98 22.65 7.38
N ARG A 299 -3.28 22.37 7.18
CA ARG A 299 -4.24 23.31 6.59
C ARG A 299 -4.34 24.66 7.32
N ASN A 300 -4.00 24.71 8.61
CA ASN A 300 -4.08 25.91 9.43
C ASN A 300 -2.81 26.78 9.34
N GLY A 301 -1.71 26.25 8.78
CA GLY A 301 -0.48 26.97 8.58
C GLY A 301 -0.44 27.77 7.26
N PRO A 302 0.46 28.75 7.15
CA PRO A 302 0.70 29.47 5.91
C PRO A 302 1.11 28.50 4.79
N LEU A 303 0.66 28.77 3.56
CA LEU A 303 0.94 27.91 2.40
C LEU A 303 2.44 27.85 2.07
N VAL A 304 3.12 28.99 2.18
CA VAL A 304 4.55 29.17 1.89
C VAL A 304 5.22 29.76 3.12
N ARG A 305 6.41 29.27 3.45
CA ARG A 305 7.29 29.83 4.49
C ARG A 305 8.73 29.91 3.97
N THR A 306 9.55 30.73 4.62
CA THR A 306 11.01 30.74 4.41
C THR A 306 11.67 29.47 4.93
N LEU A 307 12.90 29.19 4.49
CA LEU A 307 13.65 28.03 4.99
C LEU A 307 13.91 28.16 6.49
N SER A 308 14.28 29.36 6.95
CA SER A 308 14.51 29.66 8.37
C SER A 308 13.25 29.43 9.22
N SER A 309 12.08 29.81 8.71
CA SER A 309 10.79 29.58 9.37
C SER A 309 10.43 28.10 9.47
N HIS A 310 10.69 27.31 8.41
CA HIS A 310 10.53 25.85 8.47
C HIS A 310 11.47 25.22 9.50
N LEU A 311 12.75 25.57 9.50
CA LEU A 311 13.73 25.03 10.45
C LEU A 311 13.35 25.31 11.91
N ALA A 312 12.96 26.55 12.20
CA ALA A 312 12.48 26.94 13.52
C ALA A 312 11.27 26.09 13.95
N TYR A 313 10.38 25.73 13.01
CA TYR A 313 9.24 24.88 13.29
C TYR A 313 9.64 23.45 13.66
N TYR A 314 10.42 22.81 12.78
CA TYR A 314 10.80 21.41 12.96
C TYR A 314 11.66 21.19 14.21
N GLN A 315 12.46 22.18 14.61
CA GLN A 315 13.25 22.11 15.84
C GLN A 315 12.42 22.17 17.12
N ARG A 316 11.28 22.88 17.11
CA ARG A 316 10.55 23.23 18.34
C ARG A 316 9.22 22.51 18.52
N TRP A 317 8.47 22.32 17.44
CA TRP A 317 7.06 21.90 17.53
C TRP A 317 6.72 20.63 16.76
N ALA A 318 7.59 20.17 15.85
CA ALA A 318 7.29 19.02 15.03
C ALA A 318 7.09 17.73 15.85
N LYS A 319 6.13 16.94 15.39
CA LYS A 319 5.79 15.62 15.89
C LYS A 319 6.59 14.56 15.14
N THR A 320 6.73 13.39 15.76
CA THR A 320 7.48 12.25 15.23
C THR A 320 7.08 11.85 13.81
N TRP A 321 5.77 11.82 13.52
CA TRP A 321 5.26 11.41 12.20
C TRP A 321 5.66 12.38 11.08
N GLU A 322 5.93 13.65 11.38
CA GLU A 322 6.33 14.65 10.38
C GLU A 322 7.73 14.32 9.83
N PHE A 323 8.64 13.84 10.68
CA PHE A 323 9.96 13.37 10.26
C PHE A 323 9.86 12.09 9.40
N GLN A 324 8.92 11.20 9.69
CA GLN A 324 8.65 10.04 8.85
C GLN A 324 8.15 10.44 7.45
N ALA A 325 7.35 11.52 7.35
CA ALA A 325 6.94 12.06 6.05
C ALA A 325 8.11 12.69 5.28
N LEU A 326 8.99 13.42 5.99
CA LEU A 326 10.18 14.07 5.43
C LEU A 326 11.24 13.09 4.89
N LEU A 327 11.19 11.78 5.24
CA LEU A 327 12.05 10.75 4.63
C LEU A 327 12.00 10.75 3.10
N LYS A 328 10.85 11.14 2.54
CA LYS A 328 10.61 11.15 1.09
C LYS A 328 10.72 12.55 0.49
N ALA A 329 11.20 13.56 1.22
CA ALA A 329 11.30 14.92 0.71
C ALA A 329 12.29 15.00 -0.46
N ARG A 330 11.83 15.51 -1.62
CA ARG A 330 12.65 15.67 -2.84
C ARG A 330 12.30 16.99 -3.53
N PRO A 331 13.26 17.83 -3.95
CA PRO A 331 12.95 19.00 -4.78
C PRO A 331 12.37 18.56 -6.13
N VAL A 332 11.20 19.08 -6.49
CA VAL A 332 10.49 18.68 -7.73
C VAL A 332 10.25 19.84 -8.69
N ALA A 333 10.09 21.08 -8.21
CA ALA A 333 9.91 22.25 -9.09
C ALA A 333 10.44 23.53 -8.46
N GLY A 334 10.60 24.58 -9.28
CA GLY A 334 11.09 25.89 -8.85
C GLY A 334 12.62 25.97 -8.70
N ASP A 335 13.08 26.77 -7.75
CA ASP A 335 14.50 27.00 -7.50
C ASP A 335 15.18 25.76 -6.90
N GLY A 336 15.98 25.07 -7.72
CA GLY A 336 16.63 23.82 -7.32
C GLY A 336 17.65 23.99 -6.19
N ALA A 337 18.34 25.12 -6.12
CA ALA A 337 19.34 25.38 -5.08
C ALA A 337 18.66 25.59 -3.70
N LEU A 338 17.55 26.32 -3.66
CA LEU A 338 16.72 26.48 -2.46
C LEU A 338 16.09 25.15 -2.04
N GLY A 339 15.59 24.38 -3.00
CA GLY A 339 15.03 23.05 -2.73
C GLY A 339 16.06 22.11 -2.10
N GLN A 340 17.28 22.08 -2.64
CA GLN A 340 18.37 21.28 -2.08
C GLN A 340 18.76 21.76 -0.68
N ALA A 341 18.87 23.09 -0.47
CA ALA A 341 19.15 23.66 0.84
C ALA A 341 18.09 23.28 1.89
N TYR A 342 16.83 23.17 1.50
CA TYR A 342 15.75 22.70 2.38
C TYR A 342 15.96 21.25 2.84
N VAL A 343 16.26 20.35 1.89
CA VAL A 343 16.50 18.93 2.20
C VAL A 343 17.74 18.76 3.08
N ASP A 344 18.84 19.43 2.72
CA ASP A 344 20.10 19.34 3.46
C ASP A 344 19.96 19.86 4.89
N ALA A 345 19.23 20.96 5.09
CA ALA A 345 19.03 21.55 6.40
C ALA A 345 18.12 20.70 7.32
N LEU A 346 17.16 19.96 6.76
CA LEU A 346 16.27 19.09 7.54
C LEU A 346 16.79 17.66 7.73
N ALA A 347 17.70 17.19 6.86
CA ALA A 347 18.22 15.83 6.93
C ALA A 347 18.73 15.44 8.34
N PRO A 348 19.52 16.27 9.06
CA PRO A 348 19.94 15.92 10.43
C PRO A 348 18.76 15.69 11.39
N LEU A 349 17.71 16.50 11.30
CA LEU A 349 16.52 16.38 12.16
C LEU A 349 15.71 15.12 11.84
N VAL A 350 15.59 14.77 10.56
CA VAL A 350 14.90 13.55 10.11
C VAL A 350 15.62 12.32 10.65
N TRP A 351 16.92 12.23 10.45
CA TRP A 351 17.68 11.05 10.83
C TRP A 351 17.85 10.93 12.35
N GLN A 352 17.87 12.04 13.10
CA GLN A 352 17.88 12.00 14.57
C GLN A 352 16.49 11.81 15.21
N ALA A 353 15.40 11.76 14.43
CA ALA A 353 14.04 11.69 14.96
C ALA A 353 13.78 10.46 15.84
N ALA A 354 14.50 9.35 15.61
CA ALA A 354 14.41 8.13 16.41
C ALA A 354 14.93 8.29 17.85
N GLU A 355 15.64 9.37 18.17
CA GLU A 355 16.18 9.66 19.51
C GLU A 355 15.19 10.42 20.39
N ARG A 356 14.02 10.79 19.86
CA ARG A 356 12.97 11.48 20.60
C ARG A 356 12.27 10.52 21.55
N ASP A 357 11.90 11.03 22.71
CA ASP A 357 11.08 10.29 23.68
C ASP A 357 9.79 9.78 23.02
N ASN A 358 9.40 8.54 23.33
CA ASN A 358 8.19 7.88 22.81
C ASN A 358 8.12 7.73 21.28
N PHE A 359 9.24 7.83 20.55
CA PHE A 359 9.26 7.73 19.08
C PHE A 359 8.45 6.56 18.52
N VAL A 360 8.70 5.34 18.98
CA VAL A 360 8.01 4.15 18.46
C VAL A 360 6.60 3.95 19.04
N PRO A 361 6.32 4.17 20.34
CA PRO A 361 4.95 4.18 20.84
C PRO A 361 4.04 5.14 20.06
N ASP A 362 4.53 6.33 19.70
CA ASP A 362 3.79 7.32 18.89
C ASP A 362 3.50 6.79 17.48
N VAL A 363 4.51 6.18 16.85
CA VAL A 363 4.45 5.62 15.50
C VAL A 363 3.47 4.44 15.45
N GLN A 364 3.51 3.54 16.43
CA GLN A 364 2.57 2.43 16.59
C GLN A 364 1.14 2.90 16.89
N GLN A 365 0.97 3.87 17.80
CA GLN A 365 -0.33 4.44 18.12
C GLN A 365 -0.97 5.12 16.90
N MET A 366 -0.17 5.80 16.09
CA MET A 366 -0.63 6.38 14.83
C MET A 366 -1.11 5.29 13.87
N ARG A 367 -0.38 4.18 13.72
CA ARG A 367 -0.82 3.05 12.88
C ARG A 367 -2.13 2.43 13.38
N ARG A 368 -2.26 2.19 14.69
CA ARG A 368 -3.50 1.65 15.30
C ARG A 368 -4.70 2.55 15.02
N ARG A 369 -4.56 3.86 15.26
CA ARG A 369 -5.62 4.85 14.95
C ARG A 369 -6.02 4.85 13.48
N VAL A 370 -5.07 4.68 12.56
CA VAL A 370 -5.39 4.60 11.12
C VAL A 370 -6.26 3.38 10.82
N VAL A 371 -5.96 2.22 11.42
CA VAL A 371 -6.76 1.00 11.23
C VAL A 371 -8.13 1.13 11.89
N GLU A 372 -8.20 1.65 13.12
CA GLU A 372 -9.45 1.83 13.88
C GLU A 372 -10.45 2.77 13.19
N ASN A 373 -9.95 3.69 12.35
CA ASN A 373 -10.79 4.60 11.57
C ASN A 373 -11.33 4.00 10.26
N ILE A 374 -10.91 2.77 9.88
CA ILE A 374 -11.45 2.10 8.69
C ILE A 374 -12.84 1.55 9.04
N PRO A 375 -13.89 1.83 8.24
CA PRO A 375 -15.21 1.25 8.46
C PRO A 375 -15.14 -0.28 8.49
N VAL A 376 -15.78 -0.92 9.47
CA VAL A 376 -15.69 -2.39 9.68
C VAL A 376 -16.05 -3.20 8.43
N ALA A 377 -17.04 -2.74 7.65
CA ALA A 377 -17.46 -3.38 6.41
C ALA A 377 -16.43 -3.30 5.27
N GLU A 378 -15.46 -2.40 5.37
CA GLU A 378 -14.45 -2.11 4.34
C GLU A 378 -13.08 -2.69 4.68
N ILE A 379 -12.82 -3.07 5.93
CA ILE A 379 -11.50 -3.53 6.42
C ILE A 379 -10.91 -4.64 5.54
N ASP A 380 -11.70 -5.67 5.21
CA ASP A 380 -11.23 -6.81 4.41
C ASP A 380 -10.98 -6.45 2.95
N ARG A 381 -11.45 -5.28 2.51
CA ARG A 381 -11.34 -4.76 1.14
C ARG A 381 -10.30 -3.67 0.96
N GLU A 382 -9.80 -3.12 2.07
CA GLU A 382 -8.93 -1.96 2.08
C GLU A 382 -7.47 -2.35 1.80
N LEU A 383 -7.07 -2.18 0.54
CA LEU A 383 -5.77 -2.63 0.02
C LEU A 383 -4.59 -1.85 0.58
N LYS A 384 -4.80 -0.57 0.92
CA LYS A 384 -3.72 0.33 1.34
C LYS A 384 -3.59 0.36 2.85
N LEU A 385 -4.69 0.65 3.56
CA LEU A 385 -4.68 0.91 4.99
C LEU A 385 -5.02 -0.33 5.84
N GLY A 386 -5.62 -1.37 5.25
CA GLY A 386 -6.03 -2.57 5.95
C GLY A 386 -4.83 -3.39 6.47
N PRO A 387 -5.07 -4.35 7.38
CA PRO A 387 -4.03 -5.24 7.87
C PRO A 387 -3.41 -6.08 6.74
N GLY A 388 -2.09 -6.08 6.62
CA GLY A 388 -1.37 -6.73 5.51
C GLY A 388 -1.37 -5.91 4.21
N GLY A 389 -1.80 -4.65 4.25
CA GLY A 389 -1.86 -3.75 3.10
C GLY A 389 -0.53 -3.05 2.79
N LEU A 390 -0.54 -2.21 1.75
CA LEU A 390 0.64 -1.45 1.30
C LEU A 390 1.29 -0.64 2.43
N ARG A 391 0.47 -0.03 3.29
CA ARG A 391 0.97 0.82 4.37
C ARG A 391 1.76 0.04 5.41
N ASP A 392 1.47 -1.24 5.63
CA ASP A 392 2.23 -2.07 6.58
C ASP A 392 3.65 -2.35 6.09
N VAL A 393 3.84 -2.48 4.77
CA VAL A 393 5.17 -2.60 4.16
C VAL A 393 5.93 -1.27 4.28
N GLU A 394 5.34 -0.18 3.79
CA GLU A 394 5.93 1.17 3.84
C GLU A 394 6.37 1.53 5.26
N PHE A 395 5.50 1.26 6.23
CA PHE A 395 5.74 1.58 7.63
C PHE A 395 6.85 0.73 8.25
N ALA A 396 6.88 -0.58 7.98
CA ALA A 396 7.93 -1.46 8.49
C ALA A 396 9.31 -1.03 7.98
N VAL A 397 9.40 -0.72 6.69
CA VAL A 397 10.65 -0.24 6.08
C VAL A 397 11.06 1.11 6.65
N GLN A 398 10.16 2.10 6.68
CA GLN A 398 10.46 3.44 7.19
C GLN A 398 10.89 3.45 8.66
N MET A 399 10.29 2.61 9.50
CA MET A 399 10.72 2.51 10.90
C MET A 399 12.17 2.02 10.98
N LEU A 400 12.50 0.94 10.27
CA LEU A 400 13.87 0.42 10.24
C LEU A 400 14.87 1.45 9.67
N GLN A 401 14.47 2.22 8.66
CA GLN A 401 15.27 3.33 8.14
C GLN A 401 15.52 4.40 9.21
N LEU A 402 14.51 4.83 9.96
CA LEU A 402 14.69 5.86 11.00
C LEU A 402 15.58 5.37 12.14
N VAL A 403 15.46 4.10 12.53
CA VAL A 403 16.29 3.53 13.61
C VAL A 403 17.75 3.37 13.18
N HIS A 404 18.01 2.82 12.00
CA HIS A 404 19.34 2.41 11.55
C HIS A 404 20.03 3.45 10.65
N GLY A 405 19.26 4.27 9.92
CA GLY A 405 19.74 5.31 9.00
C GLY A 405 20.50 6.45 9.67
N ARG A 406 20.45 6.53 11.00
CA ARG A 406 21.34 7.40 11.81
C ARG A 406 22.81 7.10 11.59
N THR A 407 23.15 5.82 11.59
CA THR A 407 24.53 5.33 11.54
C THR A 407 24.91 4.75 10.18
N ASP A 408 23.91 4.47 9.34
CA ASP A 408 24.10 3.86 8.02
C ASP A 408 23.38 4.67 6.94
N GLU A 409 24.14 5.48 6.21
CA GLU A 409 23.57 6.39 5.21
C GLU A 409 23.03 5.65 3.98
N SER A 410 23.43 4.39 3.75
CA SER A 410 22.92 3.59 2.63
C SER A 410 21.42 3.28 2.75
N LEU A 411 20.88 3.37 3.97
CA LEU A 411 19.46 3.14 4.25
C LEU A 411 18.59 4.38 3.98
N ARG A 412 19.18 5.50 3.55
CA ARG A 412 18.48 6.80 3.45
C ARG A 412 17.70 7.02 2.15
N SER A 413 17.43 5.97 1.38
CA SER A 413 16.61 6.08 0.16
C SER A 413 15.17 6.48 0.47
N GLY A 414 14.61 7.38 -0.34
CA GLY A 414 13.18 7.72 -0.28
C GLY A 414 12.26 6.64 -0.86
N THR A 415 12.80 5.73 -1.70
CA THR A 415 12.05 4.62 -2.30
C THR A 415 11.98 3.45 -1.32
N THR A 416 10.78 2.94 -1.05
CA THR A 416 10.52 1.86 -0.09
C THR A 416 11.24 0.58 -0.47
N LEU A 417 11.21 0.17 -1.74
CA LEU A 417 11.87 -1.07 -2.17
C LEU A 417 13.39 -0.97 -2.25
N ASP A 418 13.94 0.20 -2.61
CA ASP A 418 15.40 0.41 -2.55
C ASP A 418 15.88 0.38 -1.10
N ALA A 419 15.13 0.99 -0.18
CA ALA A 419 15.42 0.94 1.24
C ALA A 419 15.32 -0.49 1.79
N LEU A 420 14.31 -1.27 1.38
CA LEU A 420 14.19 -2.68 1.75
C LEU A 420 15.37 -3.52 1.24
N ALA A 421 15.81 -3.28 0.01
CA ALA A 421 16.99 -3.93 -0.57
C ALA A 421 18.27 -3.57 0.20
N ALA A 422 18.45 -2.30 0.55
CA ALA A 422 19.58 -1.84 1.37
C ALA A 422 19.54 -2.44 2.79
N LEU A 423 18.37 -2.51 3.41
CA LEU A 423 18.15 -3.18 4.70
C LEU A 423 18.53 -4.66 4.64
N ALA A 424 18.21 -5.35 3.55
CA ALA A 424 18.59 -6.74 3.34
C ALA A 424 20.09 -6.92 3.09
N ALA A 425 20.69 -6.04 2.30
CA ALA A 425 22.13 -6.05 2.01
C ALA A 425 22.98 -5.78 3.26
N GLY A 426 22.54 -4.84 4.12
CA GLY A 426 23.15 -4.54 5.41
C GLY A 426 22.83 -5.57 6.51
N GLY A 427 21.95 -6.54 6.23
CA GLY A 427 21.61 -7.61 7.15
C GLY A 427 20.63 -7.24 8.26
N TYR A 428 19.98 -6.08 8.18
CA TYR A 428 18.93 -5.65 9.11
C TYR A 428 17.64 -6.46 8.91
N VAL A 429 17.43 -6.99 7.71
CA VAL A 429 16.31 -7.83 7.31
C VAL A 429 16.84 -9.12 6.64
N GLY A 430 16.26 -10.27 6.99
CA GLY A 430 16.61 -11.53 6.34
C GLY A 430 16.30 -11.50 4.84
N ARG A 431 17.22 -11.97 3.99
CA ARG A 431 17.07 -11.90 2.53
C ARG A 431 15.77 -12.52 2.00
N SER A 432 15.34 -13.65 2.59
CA SER A 432 14.08 -14.30 2.23
C SER A 432 12.85 -13.46 2.61
N ASP A 433 12.92 -12.75 3.74
CA ASP A 433 11.82 -11.90 4.20
C ASP A 433 11.72 -10.63 3.34
N ALA A 434 12.86 -10.04 2.98
CA ALA A 434 12.90 -8.91 2.06
C ALA A 434 12.36 -9.28 0.67
N ALA A 435 12.76 -10.43 0.12
CA ALA A 435 12.24 -10.91 -1.15
C ALA A 435 10.71 -11.12 -1.11
N ALA A 436 10.19 -11.71 -0.03
CA ALA A 436 8.76 -11.92 0.14
C ALA A 436 7.98 -10.61 0.29
N LEU A 437 8.52 -9.61 1.01
CA LEU A 437 7.91 -8.27 1.11
C LEU A 437 7.96 -7.51 -0.21
N ASP A 438 9.05 -7.60 -0.96
CA ASP A 438 9.17 -6.99 -2.30
C ASP A 438 8.11 -7.57 -3.25
N GLU A 439 8.00 -8.90 -3.34
CA GLU A 439 7.00 -9.56 -4.17
C GLU A 439 5.57 -9.17 -3.78
N ALA A 440 5.28 -9.16 -2.47
CA ALA A 440 3.97 -8.76 -1.97
C ALA A 440 3.65 -7.29 -2.27
N TYR A 441 4.61 -6.39 -2.04
CA TYR A 441 4.43 -4.95 -2.30
C TYR A 441 4.20 -4.68 -3.79
N ARG A 442 4.98 -5.32 -4.67
CA ARG A 442 4.79 -5.20 -6.12
C ARG A 442 3.40 -5.67 -6.54
N PHE A 443 2.95 -6.83 -6.05
CA PHE A 443 1.61 -7.33 -6.34
C PHE A 443 0.51 -6.38 -5.86
N LEU A 444 0.56 -5.94 -4.60
CA LEU A 444 -0.44 -5.03 -4.03
C LEU A 444 -0.44 -3.67 -4.74
N ARG A 445 0.73 -3.16 -5.14
CA ARG A 445 0.85 -1.90 -5.87
C ARG A 445 0.29 -2.02 -7.28
N SER A 446 0.60 -3.12 -7.98
CA SER A 446 0.02 -3.40 -9.30
C SER A 446 -1.50 -3.49 -9.22
N MET A 447 -2.04 -4.16 -8.20
CA MET A 447 -3.48 -4.22 -7.97
C MET A 447 -4.10 -2.83 -7.76
N GLU A 448 -3.48 -1.98 -6.93
CA GLU A 448 -3.92 -0.60 -6.71
C GLU A 448 -3.89 0.21 -8.01
N HIS A 449 -2.81 0.10 -8.79
CA HIS A 449 -2.65 0.76 -10.08
C HIS A 449 -3.76 0.35 -11.05
N ARG A 450 -4.04 -0.95 -11.18
CA ARG A 450 -5.09 -1.49 -12.08
C ARG A 450 -6.50 -1.07 -11.66
N ILE A 451 -6.78 -1.03 -10.36
CA ILE A 451 -8.07 -0.54 -9.84
C ILE A 451 -8.26 0.95 -10.20
N GLN A 452 -7.24 1.78 -9.98
CA GLN A 452 -7.31 3.21 -10.26
C GLN A 452 -7.39 3.50 -11.77
N LEU A 453 -6.61 2.77 -12.58
CA LEU A 453 -6.49 2.99 -14.03
C LEU A 453 -7.80 2.84 -14.78
N TYR A 454 -8.72 1.97 -14.30
CA TYR A 454 -9.97 1.70 -15.01
C TYR A 454 -10.78 2.96 -15.33
N ARG A 455 -10.99 3.84 -14.35
CA ARG A 455 -11.74 5.09 -14.51
C ARG A 455 -10.96 6.34 -14.12
N LEU A 456 -9.66 6.20 -13.87
CA LEU A 456 -8.82 7.23 -13.25
C LEU A 456 -9.49 7.82 -11.99
N ARG A 457 -9.97 6.93 -11.10
CA ARG A 457 -10.59 7.29 -9.83
C ARG A 457 -9.75 6.87 -8.64
N ARG A 458 -9.75 7.72 -7.61
CA ARG A 458 -9.14 7.39 -6.32
C ARG A 458 -10.03 6.40 -5.58
N THR A 459 -9.52 5.19 -5.39
CA THR A 459 -10.08 4.20 -4.48
C THR A 459 -8.95 3.31 -3.97
N HIS A 460 -9.09 2.85 -2.74
CA HIS A 460 -8.22 1.84 -2.13
C HIS A 460 -9.00 0.55 -1.80
N LEU A 461 -10.29 0.52 -2.14
CA LEU A 461 -11.15 -0.64 -1.96
C LEU A 461 -11.10 -1.53 -3.20
N VAL A 462 -10.90 -2.83 -2.96
CA VAL A 462 -11.06 -3.86 -3.98
C VAL A 462 -12.55 -3.97 -4.36
N PRO A 463 -12.91 -4.05 -5.66
CA PRO A 463 -14.29 -4.20 -6.10
C PRO A 463 -14.92 -5.52 -5.61
N GLU A 464 -16.25 -5.57 -5.59
CA GLU A 464 -17.02 -6.74 -5.12
C GLU A 464 -17.69 -7.50 -6.26
N ASP A 465 -18.08 -6.78 -7.30
CA ASP A 465 -18.80 -7.34 -8.43
C ASP A 465 -17.87 -8.16 -9.33
N GLU A 466 -18.40 -9.30 -9.76
CA GLU A 466 -17.65 -10.28 -10.55
C GLU A 466 -17.05 -9.72 -11.85
N PRO A 467 -17.74 -8.85 -12.63
CA PRO A 467 -17.16 -8.24 -13.82
C PRO A 467 -15.90 -7.42 -13.53
N ASP A 468 -15.94 -6.57 -12.49
CA ASP A 468 -14.80 -5.75 -12.08
C ASP A 468 -13.63 -6.61 -11.57
N LEU A 469 -13.93 -7.64 -10.77
CA LEU A 469 -12.92 -8.60 -10.30
C LEU A 469 -12.30 -9.40 -11.47
N ARG A 470 -13.10 -9.79 -12.46
CA ARG A 470 -12.63 -10.49 -13.66
C ARG A 470 -11.69 -9.61 -14.47
N ARG A 471 -12.07 -8.35 -14.72
CA ARG A 471 -11.21 -7.37 -15.41
C ARG A 471 -9.90 -7.17 -14.65
N LEU A 472 -9.98 -6.94 -13.33
CA LEU A 472 -8.81 -6.76 -12.47
C LEU A 472 -7.88 -7.98 -12.53
N GLY A 473 -8.42 -9.20 -12.40
CA GLY A 473 -7.64 -10.44 -12.49
C GLY A 473 -6.95 -10.59 -13.84
N ARG A 474 -7.66 -10.34 -14.94
CA ARG A 474 -7.09 -10.41 -16.31
C ARG A 474 -6.02 -9.35 -16.56
N SER A 475 -6.18 -8.16 -15.98
CA SER A 475 -5.18 -7.09 -16.04
C SER A 475 -3.89 -7.38 -15.25
N LEU A 476 -3.93 -8.38 -14.38
CA LEU A 476 -2.79 -8.95 -13.65
C LEU A 476 -2.38 -10.32 -14.24
N HIS A 477 -2.80 -10.60 -15.48
CA HIS A 477 -2.49 -11.81 -16.25
C HIS A 477 -3.06 -13.13 -15.73
N PHE A 478 -4.03 -13.11 -14.80
CA PHE A 478 -4.82 -14.30 -14.47
C PHE A 478 -5.84 -14.57 -15.59
N ARG A 479 -5.72 -15.69 -16.31
CA ARG A 479 -6.49 -15.96 -17.54
C ARG A 479 -7.55 -17.04 -17.41
N THR A 480 -7.27 -18.09 -16.64
CA THR A 480 -8.14 -19.28 -16.58
C THR A 480 -9.32 -19.02 -15.65
N GLU A 481 -9.05 -18.73 -14.38
CA GLU A 481 -10.06 -18.40 -13.38
C GLU A 481 -9.71 -17.05 -12.72
N PRO A 482 -9.84 -15.91 -13.47
CA PRO A 482 -9.26 -14.63 -13.06
C PRO A 482 -9.68 -14.17 -11.67
N VAL A 483 -10.94 -14.40 -11.29
CA VAL A 483 -11.50 -14.00 -9.99
C VAL A 483 -10.95 -14.88 -8.86
N ALA A 484 -10.93 -16.20 -9.04
CA ALA A 484 -10.49 -17.14 -8.02
C ALA A 484 -8.97 -17.07 -7.79
N GLU A 485 -8.20 -16.97 -8.87
CA GLU A 485 -6.74 -16.81 -8.84
C GLU A 485 -6.35 -15.49 -8.15
N LEU A 486 -7.00 -14.37 -8.53
CA LEU A 486 -6.79 -13.07 -7.90
C LEU A 486 -7.06 -13.10 -6.39
N GLY A 487 -8.22 -13.62 -5.98
CA GLY A 487 -8.59 -13.68 -4.57
C GLY A 487 -7.65 -14.57 -3.75
N THR A 488 -7.14 -15.65 -4.34
CA THR A 488 -6.18 -16.54 -3.71
C THR A 488 -4.80 -15.88 -3.56
N ALA A 489 -4.31 -15.23 -4.61
CA ALA A 489 -3.04 -14.50 -4.60
C ALA A 489 -3.06 -13.36 -3.58
N TRP A 490 -4.12 -12.55 -3.59
CA TRP A 490 -4.23 -11.41 -2.67
C TRP A 490 -4.28 -11.84 -1.20
N ARG A 491 -5.10 -12.83 -0.83
CA ARG A 491 -5.13 -13.39 0.53
C ARG A 491 -3.80 -14.02 0.96
N ARG A 492 -3.01 -14.54 0.01
CA ARG A 492 -1.66 -15.04 0.29
C ARG A 492 -0.74 -13.88 0.66
N TYR A 493 -0.62 -12.87 -0.20
CA TYR A 493 0.27 -11.73 0.04
C TYR A 493 -0.13 -10.91 1.26
N ALA A 494 -1.42 -10.65 1.50
CA ALA A 494 -1.87 -9.92 2.68
C ALA A 494 -1.49 -10.63 3.99
N ARG A 495 -1.65 -11.96 4.05
CA ARG A 495 -1.20 -12.76 5.21
C ARG A 495 0.32 -12.73 5.37
N GLU A 496 1.05 -12.77 4.26
CA GLU A 496 2.50 -12.72 4.27
C GLU A 496 3.04 -11.37 4.74
N VAL A 497 2.50 -10.26 4.23
CA VAL A 497 2.83 -8.91 4.70
C VAL A 497 2.53 -8.78 6.17
N ARG A 498 1.36 -9.23 6.65
CA ARG A 498 1.02 -9.17 8.08
C ARG A 498 2.04 -9.95 8.93
N ARG A 499 2.32 -11.19 8.56
CA ARG A 499 3.31 -12.04 9.26
C ARG A 499 4.69 -11.39 9.26
N LEU A 500 5.11 -10.81 8.13
CA LEU A 500 6.44 -10.22 7.96
C LEU A 500 6.55 -8.87 8.66
N HIS A 501 5.52 -8.04 8.61
CA HIS A 501 5.40 -6.83 9.41
C HIS A 501 5.65 -7.18 10.87
N GLU A 502 4.82 -8.06 11.47
CA GLU A 502 5.00 -8.53 12.85
C GLU A 502 6.42 -9.09 13.10
N LYS A 503 6.91 -9.99 12.23
CA LYS A 503 8.27 -10.56 12.35
C LYS A 503 9.39 -9.51 12.31
N LEU A 504 9.33 -8.56 11.38
CA LEU A 504 10.31 -7.49 11.18
C LEU A 504 10.25 -6.43 12.25
N PHE A 505 9.24 -6.42 13.12
CA PHE A 505 9.28 -5.65 14.36
C PHE A 505 9.97 -6.44 15.47
N TYR A 506 9.65 -7.73 15.66
CA TYR A 506 9.98 -8.43 16.91
C TYR A 506 11.08 -9.50 16.87
N ARG A 507 11.38 -10.13 15.72
CA ARG A 507 12.26 -11.31 15.67
C ARG A 507 13.76 -11.04 15.80
N PRO A 508 14.34 -9.98 15.19
CA PRO A 508 15.77 -9.69 15.34
C PRO A 508 16.22 -9.46 16.80
N LEU A 509 15.30 -9.08 17.71
CA LEU A 509 15.56 -9.04 19.15
C LEU A 509 15.89 -10.41 19.75
N LEU A 510 15.36 -11.48 19.17
CA LEU A 510 15.56 -12.84 19.66
C LEU A 510 16.86 -13.42 19.14
N ASP A 511 17.22 -13.11 17.89
CA ASP A 511 18.46 -13.60 17.28
C ASP A 511 19.71 -12.95 17.93
N ALA A 512 19.60 -11.68 18.36
CA ALA A 512 20.63 -10.99 19.15
C ALA A 512 20.92 -11.67 20.50
N VAL A 513 19.98 -12.45 21.01
CA VAL A 513 19.97 -12.95 22.38
C VAL A 513 20.12 -14.48 22.43
N ALA A 514 19.67 -15.21 21.40
CA ALA A 514 19.75 -16.67 21.36
C ALA A 514 21.14 -17.22 20.98
N GLN A 515 22.08 -16.38 20.52
CA GLN A 515 23.44 -16.77 20.06
C GLN A 515 23.47 -17.93 19.04
N LEU A 516 22.56 -17.98 18.06
CA LEU A 516 22.46 -19.12 17.13
C LEU A 516 22.98 -18.80 15.71
N GLU A 517 23.62 -19.82 15.12
CA GLU A 517 24.24 -20.00 13.79
C GLU A 517 25.24 -18.90 13.29
N PRO A 518 26.40 -19.27 12.74
CA PRO A 518 27.26 -18.35 11.99
C PRO A 518 26.73 -18.22 10.55
N GLY A 519 26.18 -17.06 10.17
CA GLY A 519 25.82 -16.81 8.77
C GLY A 519 24.71 -15.78 8.51
N GLU A 520 23.90 -15.45 9.51
CA GLU A 520 22.94 -14.34 9.46
C GLU A 520 23.51 -13.13 10.22
N ALA A 521 23.27 -11.92 9.70
CA ALA A 521 23.79 -10.69 10.29
C ALA A 521 23.19 -10.49 11.69
N ARG A 522 24.07 -10.43 12.70
CA ARG A 522 23.67 -10.31 14.12
C ARG A 522 23.50 -8.85 14.48
N LEU A 523 22.36 -8.51 15.11
CA LEU A 523 22.24 -7.25 15.84
C LEU A 523 23.19 -7.28 17.04
N SER A 524 23.91 -6.17 17.28
CA SER A 524 24.66 -6.00 18.53
C SER A 524 23.70 -5.90 19.72
N SER A 525 24.14 -6.28 20.93
CA SER A 525 23.31 -6.15 22.14
C SER A 525 22.82 -4.72 22.36
N LYS A 526 23.61 -3.71 21.97
CA LYS A 526 23.21 -2.30 21.99
C LYS A 526 22.07 -2.01 21.00
N ALA A 527 22.16 -2.52 19.76
CA ALA A 527 21.12 -2.36 18.76
C ALA A 527 19.83 -3.11 19.13
N ALA A 528 19.95 -4.27 19.79
CA ALA A 528 18.81 -5.00 20.34
C ALA A 528 18.15 -4.24 21.50
N GLY A 529 18.94 -3.62 22.39
CA GLY A 529 18.42 -2.75 23.46
C GLY A 529 17.64 -1.56 22.91
N GLN A 530 18.21 -0.81 21.96
CA GLN A 530 17.54 0.32 21.29
C GLN A 530 16.22 -0.09 20.61
N ARG A 531 16.17 -1.33 20.11
CA ARG A 531 14.96 -1.86 19.47
C ARG A 531 13.89 -2.29 20.48
N LEU A 532 14.25 -2.75 21.68
CA LEU A 532 13.30 -2.99 22.77
C LEU A 532 12.75 -1.68 23.35
N GLU A 533 13.60 -0.65 23.50
CA GLU A 533 13.16 0.71 23.87
C GLU A 533 12.12 1.23 22.88
N ALA A 534 12.43 1.10 21.58
CA ALA A 534 11.49 1.34 20.52
C ALA A 534 10.17 0.57 20.78
N LEU A 535 10.21 -0.73 21.03
CA LEU A 535 8.99 -1.51 21.24
C LEU A 535 8.26 -1.26 22.57
N GLY A 536 8.63 -0.24 23.34
CA GLY A 536 7.91 0.20 24.54
C GLY A 536 8.35 -0.48 25.84
N TYR A 537 9.47 -1.21 25.82
CA TYR A 537 10.06 -1.80 27.02
C TYR A 537 10.83 -0.74 27.80
N ALA A 538 10.46 -0.53 29.06
CA ALA A 538 11.08 0.42 29.97
C ALA A 538 12.40 -0.12 30.57
N ASP A 539 12.58 -1.44 30.65
CA ASP A 539 13.85 -2.08 31.01
C ASP A 539 14.36 -3.01 29.88
N PRO A 540 14.93 -2.44 28.79
CA PRO A 540 15.48 -3.21 27.67
C PRO A 540 16.53 -4.22 28.11
N THR A 541 17.33 -3.89 29.12
CA THR A 541 18.38 -4.77 29.63
C THR A 541 17.78 -5.97 30.36
N GLY A 542 16.74 -5.76 31.17
CA GLY A 542 15.92 -6.81 31.77
C GLY A 542 15.24 -7.68 30.73
N ALA A 543 14.60 -7.06 29.74
CA ALA A 543 13.92 -7.75 28.66
C ALA A 543 14.88 -8.64 27.85
N LEU A 544 16.05 -8.14 27.46
CA LEU A 544 17.09 -8.96 26.79
C LEU A 544 17.47 -10.17 27.64
N ARG A 545 17.70 -10.00 28.96
CA ARG A 545 18.00 -11.15 29.86
C ARG A 545 16.86 -12.16 29.92
N HIS A 546 15.61 -11.73 29.83
CA HIS A 546 14.45 -12.63 29.82
C HIS A 546 14.33 -13.38 28.51
N LEU A 547 14.57 -12.70 27.38
CA LEU A 547 14.65 -13.32 26.07
C LEU A 547 15.76 -14.36 26.01
N GLU A 548 16.91 -14.10 26.64
CA GLU A 548 18.04 -15.03 26.70
C GLU A 548 17.67 -16.30 27.44
N ALA A 549 17.03 -16.16 28.59
CA ALA A 549 16.58 -17.30 29.37
C ALA A 549 15.55 -18.16 28.62
N LEU A 550 14.71 -17.57 27.76
CA LEU A 550 13.64 -18.28 27.05
C LEU A 550 14.10 -18.90 25.72
N ALA A 551 14.98 -18.23 24.99
CA ALA A 551 15.35 -18.56 23.62
C ALA A 551 16.71 -19.25 23.49
N SER A 552 17.58 -19.18 24.51
CA SER A 552 18.91 -19.79 24.44
C SER A 552 18.89 -21.32 24.52
N GLY A 553 19.89 -21.94 23.89
CA GLY A 553 20.11 -23.39 23.90
C GLY A 553 19.35 -24.19 22.83
N VAL A 554 19.65 -25.49 22.78
CA VAL A 554 19.18 -26.42 21.72
C VAL A 554 17.94 -27.23 22.10
N SER A 555 17.28 -26.89 23.22
CA SER A 555 16.13 -27.65 23.70
C SER A 555 14.88 -27.46 22.81
N ARG A 556 13.98 -28.45 22.77
CA ARG A 556 12.67 -28.32 22.11
C ARG A 556 11.87 -27.14 22.66
N LYS A 557 11.96 -26.85 23.97
CA LYS A 557 11.37 -25.66 24.61
C LYS A 557 11.91 -24.40 23.93
N ALA A 558 13.23 -24.24 23.87
CA ALA A 558 13.87 -23.06 23.27
C ALA A 558 13.53 -22.89 21.78
N ALA A 559 13.43 -23.99 21.02
CA ALA A 559 13.01 -23.94 19.61
C ALA A 559 11.56 -23.44 19.44
N ILE A 560 10.63 -23.92 20.29
CA ILE A 560 9.23 -23.46 20.27
C ILE A 560 9.15 -22.00 20.72
N GLN A 561 9.87 -21.63 21.78
CA GLN A 561 9.91 -20.25 22.29
C GLN A 561 10.45 -19.27 21.24
N ARG A 562 11.55 -19.60 20.54
CA ARG A 562 12.05 -18.79 19.41
C ARG A 562 11.03 -18.57 18.30
N THR A 563 10.11 -19.52 18.12
CA THR A 563 9.04 -19.41 17.12
C THR A 563 7.91 -18.49 17.59
N LEU A 564 7.57 -18.56 18.88
CA LEU A 564 6.41 -17.85 19.47
C LEU A 564 6.73 -16.44 19.96
N LEU A 565 7.93 -16.24 20.48
CA LEU A 565 8.37 -14.98 21.08
C LEU A 565 8.23 -13.76 20.17
N PRO A 566 8.44 -13.81 18.83
CA PRO A 566 8.20 -12.62 18.00
C PRO A 566 6.75 -12.13 18.10
N VAL A 567 5.80 -13.04 18.10
CA VAL A 567 4.37 -12.71 18.16
C VAL A 567 4.01 -12.24 19.58
N LEU A 568 4.49 -12.96 20.60
CA LEU A 568 4.27 -12.62 22.02
C LEU A 568 4.85 -11.25 22.38
N LEU A 569 6.05 -10.92 21.88
CA LEU A 569 6.69 -9.63 22.11
C LEU A 569 5.84 -8.47 21.58
N GLY A 570 5.13 -8.68 20.47
CA GLY A 570 4.15 -7.72 19.97
C GLY A 570 2.95 -7.56 20.89
N TRP A 571 2.35 -8.64 21.34
CA TRP A 571 1.24 -8.58 22.28
C TRP A 571 1.62 -7.95 23.63
N PHE A 572 2.84 -8.18 24.11
CA PHE A 572 3.36 -7.48 25.29
C PHE A 572 3.57 -6.00 25.01
N ALA A 573 4.19 -5.64 23.88
CA ALA A 573 4.38 -4.24 23.49
C ALA A 573 3.06 -3.46 23.37
N ASP A 574 1.99 -4.13 22.95
CA ASP A 574 0.65 -3.54 22.81
C ASP A 574 -0.12 -3.36 24.14
N SER A 575 0.46 -3.76 25.26
CA SER A 575 -0.22 -3.82 26.56
C SER A 575 0.27 -2.78 27.58
N ALA A 576 -0.32 -2.76 28.77
CA ALA A 576 -0.04 -1.74 29.78
C ALA A 576 1.36 -1.84 30.41
N ASP A 577 1.92 -3.04 30.52
CA ASP A 577 3.24 -3.28 31.11
C ASP A 577 3.98 -4.40 30.34
N PRO A 578 4.69 -4.08 29.24
CA PRO A 578 5.40 -5.04 28.41
C PRO A 578 6.47 -5.82 29.18
N ASP A 579 7.22 -5.13 30.06
CA ASP A 579 8.28 -5.72 30.88
C ASP A 579 7.71 -6.76 31.86
N ALA A 580 6.62 -6.44 32.57
CA ALA A 580 5.95 -7.38 33.45
C ALA A 580 5.34 -8.55 32.69
N GLY A 581 4.77 -8.31 31.51
CA GLY A 581 4.26 -9.34 30.62
C GLY A 581 5.32 -10.37 30.25
N LEU A 582 6.47 -9.90 29.76
CA LEU A 582 7.59 -10.75 29.38
C LEU A 582 8.18 -11.52 30.57
N LEU A 583 8.35 -10.87 31.73
CA LEU A 583 8.80 -11.53 32.96
C LEU A 583 7.80 -12.60 33.42
N GLY A 584 6.50 -12.28 33.41
CA GLY A 584 5.43 -13.21 33.76
C GLY A 584 5.44 -14.44 32.84
N PHE A 585 5.58 -14.21 31.54
CA PHE A 585 5.64 -15.27 30.54
C PHE A 585 6.86 -16.17 30.74
N ARG A 586 8.02 -15.58 31.02
CA ARG A 586 9.22 -16.33 31.38
C ARG A 586 8.96 -17.25 32.57
N LYS A 587 8.43 -16.71 33.66
CA LYS A 587 8.17 -17.47 34.89
C LYS A 587 7.19 -18.62 34.66
N VAL A 588 6.09 -18.38 33.92
CA VAL A 588 5.13 -19.44 33.54
C VAL A 588 5.82 -20.50 32.66
N SER A 589 6.63 -20.07 31.69
CA SER A 589 7.40 -20.97 30.82
C SER A 589 8.48 -21.75 31.57
N ASP A 590 9.01 -21.23 32.66
CA ASP A 590 9.95 -21.96 33.52
C ASP A 590 9.24 -22.99 34.39
N ALA A 591 8.03 -22.69 34.88
CA ALA A 591 7.21 -23.62 35.63
C ALA A 591 6.63 -24.75 34.77
N LEU A 592 6.13 -24.45 33.56
CA LEU A 592 5.39 -25.38 32.71
C LEU A 592 6.14 -25.82 31.45
N GLY A 593 7.30 -25.25 31.12
CA GLY A 593 7.96 -25.47 29.84
C GLY A 593 8.51 -26.89 29.61
N LYS A 594 8.47 -27.77 30.61
CA LYS A 594 8.75 -29.21 30.46
C LYS A 594 7.49 -30.03 30.18
N THR A 595 6.32 -29.42 30.25
CA THR A 595 5.03 -30.10 30.18
C THR A 595 4.53 -30.14 28.73
N PRO A 596 4.39 -31.33 28.10
CA PRO A 596 4.10 -31.43 26.67
C PRO A 596 2.79 -30.76 26.22
N TRP A 597 1.76 -30.75 27.07
CA TRP A 597 0.49 -30.10 26.73
C TRP A 597 0.61 -28.58 26.66
N TYR A 598 1.43 -27.95 27.53
CA TYR A 598 1.62 -26.50 27.54
C TYR A 598 2.34 -26.03 26.28
N LEU A 599 3.40 -26.74 25.87
CA LEU A 599 4.11 -26.42 24.64
C LEU A 599 3.26 -26.64 23.38
N ARG A 600 2.34 -27.63 23.39
CA ARG A 600 1.35 -27.81 22.31
C ARG A 600 0.31 -26.70 22.30
N LEU A 601 -0.26 -26.38 23.46
CA LEU A 601 -1.22 -25.29 23.64
C LEU A 601 -0.67 -24.00 23.02
N LEU A 602 0.54 -23.60 23.39
CA LEU A 602 1.14 -22.38 22.85
C LEU A 602 1.45 -22.44 21.34
N ARG A 603 1.78 -23.62 20.80
CA ARG A 603 2.17 -23.78 19.39
C ARG A 603 0.97 -23.90 18.46
N ASP A 604 -0.03 -24.66 18.89
CA ASP A 604 -1.13 -25.11 18.05
C ASP A 604 -2.39 -24.24 18.27
N GLU A 605 -2.50 -23.52 19.40
CA GLU A 605 -3.63 -22.64 19.73
C GLU A 605 -3.18 -21.18 19.92
N GLY A 606 -3.05 -20.45 18.81
CA GLY A 606 -2.58 -19.05 18.81
C GLY A 606 -3.39 -18.12 19.72
N ALA A 607 -4.72 -18.31 19.80
CA ALA A 607 -5.60 -17.53 20.67
C ALA A 607 -5.28 -17.72 22.16
N ALA A 608 -4.87 -18.92 22.59
CA ALA A 608 -4.50 -19.18 23.97
C ALA A 608 -3.22 -18.44 24.36
N ALA A 609 -2.25 -18.39 23.44
CA ALA A 609 -1.01 -17.64 23.62
C ALA A 609 -1.26 -16.13 23.67
N GLU A 610 -2.17 -15.61 22.85
CA GLU A 610 -2.58 -14.20 22.85
C GLU A 610 -3.26 -13.82 24.16
N ASN A 611 -4.25 -14.62 24.59
CA ASN A 611 -4.94 -14.45 25.86
C ASN A 611 -3.96 -14.48 27.04
N LEU A 612 -3.00 -15.41 27.01
CA LEU A 612 -1.94 -15.47 28.02
C LEU A 612 -1.11 -14.18 28.03
N ALA A 613 -0.73 -13.66 26.86
CA ALA A 613 0.05 -12.43 26.80
C ALA A 613 -0.72 -11.24 27.38
N ARG A 614 -1.99 -11.04 26.98
CA ARG A 614 -2.87 -9.99 27.51
C ARG A 614 -3.02 -10.07 29.03
N VAL A 615 -3.30 -11.25 29.56
CA VAL A 615 -3.47 -11.46 31.01
C VAL A 615 -2.19 -11.16 31.77
N LEU A 616 -1.03 -11.56 31.23
CA LEU A 616 0.27 -11.37 31.86
C LEU A 616 0.70 -9.91 31.97
N SER A 617 0.18 -9.05 31.12
CA SER A 617 0.61 -7.66 31.02
C SER A 617 -0.48 -6.62 31.33
N ALA A 618 -1.69 -7.05 31.67
CA ALA A 618 -2.80 -6.17 32.06
C ALA A 618 -2.74 -5.69 33.53
N GLY A 619 -1.93 -6.30 34.40
CA GLY A 619 -1.82 -5.92 35.81
C GLY A 619 -1.19 -7.00 36.69
N ARG A 620 -1.25 -6.86 38.02
CA ARG A 620 -0.56 -7.78 38.96
C ARG A 620 -1.39 -8.97 39.43
N LEU A 621 -2.72 -8.81 39.57
CA LEU A 621 -3.56 -9.80 40.24
C LEU A 621 -3.63 -11.15 39.50
N ALA A 622 -4.02 -11.13 38.22
CA ALA A 622 -4.15 -12.36 37.45
C ALA A 622 -2.81 -13.07 37.24
N PRO A 623 -1.70 -12.37 36.93
CA PRO A 623 -0.38 -13.01 36.85
C PRO A 623 0.08 -13.61 38.18
N ASP A 624 -0.11 -12.93 39.30
CA ASP A 624 0.26 -13.47 40.63
C ASP A 624 -0.54 -14.73 40.98
N LEU A 625 -1.82 -14.79 40.61
CA LEU A 625 -2.65 -15.97 40.76
C LEU A 625 -2.15 -17.12 39.86
N LEU A 626 -1.83 -16.81 38.60
CA LEU A 626 -1.33 -17.77 37.63
C LEU A 626 0.04 -18.33 38.02
N LEU A 627 0.96 -17.51 38.53
CA LEU A 627 2.27 -17.97 38.98
C LEU A 627 2.19 -18.91 40.19
N ARG A 628 1.12 -18.81 40.98
CA ARG A 628 0.83 -19.72 42.10
C ARG A 628 0.06 -20.98 41.68
N ALA A 629 -0.50 -21.00 40.47
CA ALA A 629 -1.23 -22.12 39.88
C ALA A 629 -1.06 -22.15 38.34
N PRO A 630 0.16 -22.44 37.83
CA PRO A 630 0.47 -22.29 36.41
C PRO A 630 -0.39 -23.16 35.49
N GLU A 631 -0.87 -24.30 35.98
CA GLU A 631 -1.81 -25.18 35.27
C GLU A 631 -3.12 -24.49 34.85
N ALA A 632 -3.49 -23.37 35.50
CA ALA A 632 -4.66 -22.59 35.13
C ALA A 632 -4.54 -21.93 33.74
N VAL A 633 -3.34 -21.90 33.12
CA VAL A 633 -3.16 -21.50 31.71
C VAL A 633 -4.07 -22.30 30.77
N ALA A 634 -4.37 -23.57 31.08
CA ALA A 634 -5.27 -24.39 30.26
C ALA A 634 -6.67 -23.79 30.09
N LEU A 635 -7.12 -22.95 31.04
CA LEU A 635 -8.41 -22.24 30.95
C LEU A 635 -8.46 -21.23 29.80
N LEU A 636 -7.31 -20.73 29.35
CA LEU A 636 -7.21 -19.71 28.31
C LEU A 636 -7.37 -20.28 26.89
N GLY A 637 -7.18 -21.59 26.71
CA GLY A 637 -7.37 -22.28 25.42
C GLY A 637 -8.70 -23.02 25.28
N ASP A 638 -9.41 -23.27 26.38
CA ASP A 638 -10.70 -23.97 26.35
C ASP A 638 -11.84 -23.01 25.92
N PRO A 639 -12.65 -23.33 24.87
CA PRO A 639 -13.77 -22.51 24.39
C PRO A 639 -14.88 -22.18 25.41
N GLY A 640 -14.85 -22.75 26.61
CA GLY A 640 -15.69 -22.35 27.76
C GLY A 640 -14.89 -22.11 29.04
N GLY A 641 -13.56 -22.11 28.96
CA GLY A 641 -12.65 -22.11 30.10
C GLY A 641 -12.69 -20.83 30.94
N LEU A 642 -13.14 -19.72 30.39
CA LEU A 642 -13.24 -18.45 31.14
C LEU A 642 -14.64 -18.16 31.71
N ARG A 643 -15.63 -19.01 31.43
CA ARG A 643 -16.98 -18.82 31.98
C ARG A 643 -16.97 -19.06 33.50
N PRO A 644 -17.37 -18.07 34.32
CA PRO A 644 -17.45 -18.22 35.77
C PRO A 644 -18.34 -19.39 36.18
N ARG A 645 -17.94 -20.14 37.21
CA ARG A 645 -18.71 -21.28 37.73
C ARG A 645 -19.70 -20.82 38.81
N GLY A 646 -20.89 -21.44 38.82
CA GLY A 646 -21.91 -21.18 39.84
C GLY A 646 -21.55 -21.75 41.21
N ARG A 647 -22.16 -21.22 42.27
CA ARG A 647 -21.89 -21.58 43.68
C ARG A 647 -21.96 -23.08 43.94
N GLU A 648 -23.03 -23.75 43.50
CA GLU A 648 -23.23 -25.18 43.74
C GLU A 648 -22.09 -26.04 43.20
N HIS A 649 -21.61 -25.71 42.00
CA HIS A 649 -20.49 -26.42 41.38
C HIS A 649 -19.19 -26.22 42.15
N LEU A 650 -18.92 -24.99 42.59
CA LEU A 650 -17.73 -24.67 43.37
C LEU A 650 -17.74 -25.34 44.75
N GLU A 651 -18.90 -25.37 45.41
CA GLU A 651 -19.07 -26.02 46.70
C GLU A 651 -18.81 -27.52 46.59
N GLN A 652 -19.38 -28.18 45.59
CA GLN A 652 -19.13 -29.59 45.30
C GLN A 652 -17.65 -29.87 45.02
N GLU A 653 -17.00 -29.05 44.20
CA GLU A 653 -15.59 -29.24 43.89
C GLU A 653 -14.68 -29.05 45.11
N VAL A 654 -14.93 -28.02 45.92
CA VAL A 654 -14.17 -27.77 47.16
C VAL A 654 -14.34 -28.94 48.13
N LEU A 655 -15.58 -29.40 48.36
CA LEU A 655 -15.86 -30.54 49.24
C LEU A 655 -15.19 -31.82 48.75
N ALA A 656 -15.22 -32.08 47.44
CA ALA A 656 -14.56 -33.24 46.85
C ALA A 656 -13.02 -33.15 46.93
N ALA A 657 -12.44 -31.97 46.75
CA ALA A 657 -11.00 -31.74 46.87
C ALA A 657 -10.53 -31.90 48.33
N VAL A 658 -11.30 -31.37 49.28
CA VAL A 658 -11.06 -31.51 50.73
C VAL A 658 -11.19 -32.97 51.18
N GLY A 659 -12.22 -33.68 50.72
CA GLY A 659 -12.48 -35.08 51.09
C GLY A 659 -11.42 -36.07 50.59
N ARG A 660 -10.58 -35.68 49.61
CA ARG A 660 -9.47 -36.49 49.08
C ARG A 660 -8.12 -36.19 49.74
N ALA A 661 -8.04 -35.24 50.66
CA ALA A 661 -6.78 -34.83 51.27
C ALA A 661 -6.44 -35.71 52.49
N ASP A 662 -5.16 -36.08 52.64
CA ASP A 662 -4.69 -36.99 53.71
C ASP A 662 -4.49 -36.27 55.07
N GLY A 663 -5.12 -35.12 55.27
CA GLY A 663 -5.04 -34.34 56.51
C GLY A 663 -5.54 -32.90 56.39
N ALA A 664 -5.73 -32.25 57.54
CA ALA A 664 -6.33 -30.92 57.63
C ALA A 664 -5.53 -29.84 56.86
N GLU A 665 -4.20 -29.87 56.92
CA GLU A 665 -3.36 -28.91 56.20
C GLU A 665 -3.49 -29.05 54.68
N GLN A 666 -3.50 -30.30 54.19
CA GLN A 666 -3.67 -30.61 52.77
C GLN A 666 -5.09 -30.24 52.29
N ALA A 667 -6.11 -30.47 53.13
CA ALA A 667 -7.49 -30.05 52.85
C ALA A 667 -7.60 -28.53 52.65
N VAL A 668 -6.98 -27.75 53.55
CA VAL A 668 -6.94 -26.28 53.42
C VAL A 668 -6.20 -25.86 52.15
N ALA A 669 -5.08 -26.51 51.83
CA ALA A 669 -4.33 -26.24 50.60
C ALA A 669 -5.16 -26.53 49.34
N ALA A 670 -5.90 -27.65 49.32
CA ALA A 670 -6.78 -28.03 48.22
C ALA A 670 -7.91 -27.02 48.01
N ALA A 671 -8.60 -26.62 49.08
CA ALA A 671 -9.65 -25.59 49.01
C ALA A 671 -9.10 -24.24 48.52
N ARG A 672 -7.91 -23.83 48.98
CA ARG A 672 -7.22 -22.62 48.50
C ARG A 672 -6.82 -22.73 47.03
N GLY A 673 -6.47 -23.92 46.56
CA GLY A 673 -6.19 -24.22 45.15
C GLY A 673 -7.39 -23.93 44.26
N VAL A 674 -8.56 -24.50 44.59
CA VAL A 674 -9.81 -24.24 43.86
C VAL A 674 -10.14 -22.74 43.85
N ARG A 675 -10.08 -22.08 45.01
CA ARG A 675 -10.33 -20.63 45.11
C ARG A 675 -9.38 -19.81 44.21
N ARG A 676 -8.08 -20.12 44.19
CA ARG A 676 -7.11 -19.40 43.34
C ARG A 676 -7.43 -19.55 41.86
N ARG A 677 -7.73 -20.78 41.42
CA ARG A 677 -8.03 -21.07 40.02
C ARG A 677 -9.28 -20.31 39.55
N GLU A 678 -10.29 -20.21 40.39
CA GLU A 678 -11.52 -19.50 40.04
C GLU A 678 -11.36 -17.98 40.10
N LEU A 679 -10.58 -17.44 41.05
CA LEU A 679 -10.20 -16.03 41.02
C LEU A 679 -9.42 -15.68 39.74
N PHE A 680 -8.51 -16.57 39.31
CA PHE A 680 -7.81 -16.40 38.04
C PHE A 680 -8.79 -16.42 36.87
N ARG A 681 -9.72 -17.39 36.83
CA ARG A 681 -10.75 -17.48 35.78
C ARG A 681 -11.54 -16.18 35.66
N THR A 682 -12.05 -15.66 36.78
CA THR A 682 -12.82 -14.41 36.80
C THR A 682 -11.98 -13.22 36.38
N ALA A 683 -10.75 -13.10 36.89
CA ALA A 683 -9.87 -11.98 36.53
C ALA A 683 -9.45 -12.04 35.05
N ALA A 684 -9.15 -13.22 34.51
CA ALA A 684 -8.81 -13.38 33.10
C ALA A 684 -10.00 -13.10 32.18
N ALA A 685 -11.22 -13.50 32.58
CA ALA A 685 -12.45 -13.20 31.84
C ALA A 685 -12.85 -11.72 31.82
N ASP A 686 -12.38 -10.93 32.79
CA ASP A 686 -12.59 -9.48 32.84
C ASP A 686 -11.56 -8.73 31.98
N VAL A 687 -10.35 -9.30 31.85
CA VAL A 687 -9.25 -8.71 31.05
C VAL A 687 -9.40 -8.98 29.54
N ILE A 688 -9.91 -10.17 29.18
CA ILE A 688 -10.07 -10.63 27.79
C ILE A 688 -11.45 -10.26 27.27
#